data_AF-A0A562GMG1-F1
#
_entry.id   AF-A0A562GMG1-F1
#
_cell.length_a   1.000
_cell.length_b   1.000
_cell.length_c   1.000
_cell.angle_alpha   90.00
_cell.angle_beta   90.00
_cell.angle_gamma   90.00
#
_symmetry.space_group_name_H-M   'P 1'
#
loop_
_entity.id
_entity.type
_entity.pdbx_description
1 polymer ?
#
loop_
_entity_poly.entity_id
_entity_poly.type
_entity_poly.pdbx_seq_one_letter_code
_entity_poly.pdbx_strand_id
1 'polypeptide(L)'
;MALMVSMSTAVSGLKSEQTALDVIANNIANVNTTGYKSQTVTFSDILSQTISAATSGTATTGSTNATQVGLGVSVASTDTDMTVGSSSSTSNWTDVALTGSGYFIVQTGANEYAYTRNGSMSVDDDGNLTIDGYIVCGWEEYTLDEDGNIVYTTSSEPEAINLYSDSYAGNKYTLTPEVTTSSTISGNLDSDNDVADTATGLTAIGDTTDLDFDATTEITVYDSQGNDYDVTVSLKKCAVEGDITTWYYELSADDTTISPSSGYIAFDADGNLVTSATTLSAAVQDTAGYASSNISVGTAVATGTYSVAVTGTSGAYTVTLTYPDGTTSSVSSTTGAATFGSGTSAITIKAPTTISTGTSSFTVTGGTTTAATASSTSNTAGYATSNITTSSDVAAASYIITTTSAASGGSGYDITVYASDGTTVLGSATDSTDGSGTITLSTGGTITLTAPTSFSIGSTTITTTSTTTRTAAVADAGYAYSNVAIGTGSAEGDYTITAAQNSDGSTWDITLTYPDGTTKTVTGSSDGSATFTTTAGTITLSAPDSIQAGTTTFTVDSTSYTFADSTTITVTTPASAGTEDITFDLDFSDVQTSNATDSLADDTDGYSAGTAQSYSISSDGTIYCTYDNGETISIGQIALAMFTNAEGLTKAGDNLYTESLSSGDLSYVVAGEGGTGTMTSYALELSNVDLAEQFSAMLVSQRSYQANSKIISASDEMVQSLINMVG
;
A
#
# COMPACT_ATOMS: atom_id res chain seq x y z
N MET A 1 77.25 -44.19 9.32
CA MET A 1 76.46 -43.01 8.91
C MET A 1 75.10 -43.40 8.33
N ALA A 2 75.01 -44.34 7.38
CA ALA A 2 73.74 -44.80 6.80
C ALA A 2 72.70 -45.34 7.81
N LEU A 3 73.16 -46.03 8.87
CA LEU A 3 72.28 -46.59 9.92
C LEU A 3 71.62 -45.53 10.83
N MET A 4 72.25 -44.36 11.02
CA MET A 4 71.61 -43.27 11.77
C MET A 4 70.48 -42.62 10.97
N VAL A 5 70.63 -42.57 9.64
CA VAL A 5 69.61 -41.99 8.74
C VAL A 5 68.37 -42.89 8.67
N SER A 6 68.54 -44.21 8.66
CA SER A 6 67.39 -45.14 8.71
C SER A 6 66.64 -45.06 10.05
N MET A 7 67.36 -44.90 11.17
CA MET A 7 66.73 -44.71 12.48
C MET A 7 66.00 -43.36 12.58
N SER A 8 66.57 -42.26 12.07
CA SER A 8 65.88 -40.96 12.08
C SER A 8 64.61 -40.97 11.21
N THR A 9 64.67 -41.63 10.05
CA THR A 9 63.49 -41.81 9.19
C THR A 9 62.42 -42.64 9.89
N ALA A 10 62.78 -43.76 10.54
CA ALA A 10 61.82 -44.59 11.28
C ALA A 10 61.20 -43.87 12.47
N VAL A 11 61.99 -43.08 13.23
CA VAL A 11 61.50 -42.26 14.35
C VAL A 11 60.55 -41.16 13.87
N SER A 12 60.86 -40.49 12.76
CA SER A 12 60.00 -39.46 12.18
C SER A 12 58.64 -40.00 11.73
N GLY A 13 58.62 -41.20 11.13
CA GLY A 13 57.39 -41.91 10.78
C GLY A 13 56.61 -42.33 12.02
N LEU A 14 57.29 -42.87 13.04
CA LEU A 14 56.64 -43.31 14.29
C LEU A 14 55.96 -42.15 15.03
N LYS A 15 56.61 -40.98 15.07
CA LYS A 15 56.04 -39.76 15.67
C LYS A 15 54.85 -39.23 14.86
N SER A 16 54.95 -39.20 13.54
CA SER A 16 53.86 -38.71 12.68
C SER A 16 52.64 -39.62 12.74
N GLU A 17 52.84 -40.93 12.78
CA GLU A 17 51.76 -41.92 12.97
C GLU A 17 51.15 -41.83 14.38
N GLN A 18 51.93 -41.50 15.41
CA GLN A 18 51.38 -41.25 16.75
C GLN A 18 50.39 -40.08 16.73
N THR A 19 50.76 -38.95 16.10
CA THR A 19 49.83 -37.81 15.95
C THR A 19 48.58 -38.19 15.15
N ALA A 20 48.72 -38.97 14.09
CA ALA A 20 47.57 -39.48 13.33
C ALA A 20 46.65 -40.36 14.18
N LEU A 21 47.21 -41.27 15.00
CA LEU A 21 46.44 -42.08 15.95
C LEU A 21 45.71 -41.22 16.98
N ASP A 22 46.35 -40.17 17.50
CA ASP A 22 45.73 -39.26 18.47
C ASP A 22 44.53 -38.54 17.84
N VAL A 23 44.66 -38.05 16.61
CA VAL A 23 43.56 -37.39 15.87
C VAL A 23 42.41 -38.36 15.58
N ILE A 24 42.71 -39.58 15.10
CA ILE A 24 41.68 -40.61 14.86
C ILE A 24 40.97 -41.00 16.15
N ALA A 25 41.71 -41.15 17.26
CA ALA A 25 41.14 -41.44 18.56
C ALA A 25 40.20 -40.32 19.04
N ASN A 26 40.58 -39.05 18.81
CA ASN A 26 39.73 -37.91 19.11
C ASN A 26 38.45 -37.90 18.25
N ASN A 27 38.54 -38.21 16.96
CA ASN A 27 37.36 -38.31 16.09
C ASN A 27 36.40 -39.40 16.59
N ILE A 28 36.92 -40.60 16.90
CA ILE A 28 36.10 -41.72 17.42
C ILE A 28 35.44 -41.34 18.74
N ALA A 29 36.16 -40.66 19.63
CA ALA A 29 35.62 -40.24 20.93
C ALA A 29 34.47 -39.23 20.78
N ASN A 30 34.51 -38.37 19.76
CA ASN A 30 33.54 -37.29 19.57
C ASN A 30 32.45 -37.60 18.54
N VAL A 31 32.31 -38.86 18.09
CA VAL A 31 31.30 -39.22 17.06
C VAL A 31 29.86 -38.89 17.46
N ASN A 32 29.52 -38.99 18.75
CA ASN A 32 28.17 -38.66 19.22
C ASN A 32 28.04 -37.20 19.66
N THR A 33 29.08 -36.39 19.49
CA THR A 33 29.06 -34.98 19.87
C THR A 33 28.42 -34.18 18.74
N THR A 34 27.33 -33.49 19.07
CA THR A 34 26.61 -32.60 18.15
C THR A 34 27.53 -31.52 17.59
N GLY A 35 27.46 -31.29 16.29
CA GLY A 35 28.26 -30.27 15.60
C GLY A 35 29.77 -30.54 15.54
N TYR A 36 30.27 -31.71 15.97
CA TYR A 36 31.70 -32.01 15.91
C TYR A 36 32.16 -32.28 14.47
N LYS A 37 33.21 -31.55 14.06
CA LYS A 37 33.88 -31.71 12.77
C LYS A 37 35.13 -32.58 12.90
N SER A 38 35.20 -33.60 12.05
CA SER A 38 36.30 -34.54 11.98
C SER A 38 37.60 -33.86 11.58
N GLN A 39 38.72 -34.38 12.07
CA GLN A 39 40.04 -33.85 11.76
C GLN A 39 40.87 -34.88 11.01
N THR A 40 41.65 -34.44 10.04
CA THR A 40 42.54 -35.29 9.24
C THR A 40 43.97 -34.76 9.30
N VAL A 41 44.94 -35.68 9.37
CA VAL A 41 46.36 -35.33 9.41
C VAL A 41 46.95 -35.45 8.01
N THR A 42 47.56 -34.37 7.53
CA THR A 42 48.30 -34.35 6.27
C THR A 42 49.79 -34.52 6.54
N PHE A 43 50.46 -35.36 5.76
CA PHE A 43 51.90 -35.61 5.89
C PHE A 43 52.70 -34.90 4.80
N SER A 44 53.91 -34.46 5.13
CA SER A 44 54.90 -33.92 4.19
C SER A 44 56.27 -34.53 4.44
N ASP A 45 57.03 -34.77 3.36
CA ASP A 45 58.41 -35.21 3.46
C ASP A 45 59.31 -34.08 3.98
N ILE A 46 60.28 -34.42 4.84
CA ILE A 46 61.07 -33.39 5.53
C ILE A 46 62.06 -32.72 4.55
N LEU A 47 62.94 -33.52 3.94
CA LEU A 47 63.94 -33.12 2.94
C LEU A 47 64.54 -34.37 2.27
N SER A 48 65.00 -34.26 1.03
CA SER A 48 65.80 -35.30 0.36
C SER A 48 67.29 -34.96 0.38
N GLN A 49 68.14 -35.93 0.71
CA GLN A 49 69.60 -35.81 0.59
C GLN A 49 70.04 -36.29 -0.79
N THR A 50 70.63 -35.39 -1.60
CA THR A 50 71.22 -35.75 -2.89
C THR A 50 72.59 -36.40 -2.69
N ILE A 51 72.72 -37.66 -3.09
CA ILE A 51 73.96 -38.45 -3.02
C ILE A 51 74.82 -38.23 -4.27
N SER A 52 74.18 -38.14 -5.44
CA SER A 52 74.81 -37.75 -6.70
C SER A 52 73.87 -36.84 -7.49
N ALA A 53 74.39 -35.72 -7.97
CA ALA A 53 73.65 -34.82 -8.86
C ALA A 53 73.40 -35.51 -10.21
N ALA A 54 72.27 -35.18 -10.85
CA ALA A 54 72.02 -35.61 -12.22
C ALA A 54 73.10 -35.03 -13.14
N THR A 55 73.64 -35.84 -14.05
CA THR A 55 74.61 -35.36 -15.06
C THR A 55 74.07 -35.55 -16.46
N SER A 56 74.28 -34.54 -17.30
CA SER A 56 73.94 -34.59 -18.72
C SER A 56 74.91 -35.47 -19.50
N GLY A 57 74.40 -36.32 -20.39
CA GLY A 57 75.22 -37.19 -21.23
C GLY A 57 76.20 -36.43 -22.14
N THR A 58 77.36 -37.04 -22.39
CA THR A 58 78.39 -36.59 -23.35
C THR A 58 78.47 -37.56 -24.54
N ALA A 59 79.30 -37.28 -25.56
CA ALA A 59 79.38 -38.06 -26.80
C ALA A 59 79.71 -39.57 -26.63
N THR A 60 80.17 -39.99 -25.44
CA THR A 60 80.56 -41.37 -25.13
C THR A 60 79.84 -41.94 -23.89
N THR A 61 78.93 -41.22 -23.24
CA THR A 61 78.22 -41.72 -22.03
C THR A 61 76.85 -41.06 -21.86
N GLY A 62 75.82 -41.83 -21.49
CA GLY A 62 74.44 -41.34 -21.31
C GLY A 62 74.22 -40.50 -20.04
N SER A 63 73.11 -39.77 -20.00
CA SER A 63 72.71 -38.99 -18.81
C SER A 63 72.42 -39.93 -17.63
N THR A 64 72.77 -39.48 -16.42
CA THR A 64 72.47 -40.20 -15.18
C THR A 64 71.48 -39.43 -14.33
N ASN A 65 70.51 -40.14 -13.73
CA ASN A 65 69.54 -39.56 -12.82
C ASN A 65 70.20 -39.18 -11.49
N ALA A 66 69.68 -38.13 -10.85
CA ALA A 66 70.07 -37.80 -9.48
C ALA A 66 69.67 -38.93 -8.54
N THR A 67 70.60 -39.40 -7.71
CA THR A 67 70.28 -40.34 -6.65
C THR A 67 70.02 -39.56 -5.36
N GLN A 68 68.80 -39.66 -4.85
CA GLN A 68 68.37 -38.97 -3.63
C GLN A 68 67.82 -39.99 -2.64
N VAL A 69 68.02 -39.71 -1.35
CA VAL A 69 67.42 -40.48 -0.24
C VAL A 69 66.55 -39.55 0.60
N GLY A 70 65.33 -39.97 0.91
CA GLY A 70 64.41 -39.20 1.76
C GLY A 70 64.82 -39.27 3.24
N LEU A 71 64.72 -38.15 3.95
CA LEU A 71 65.06 -38.03 5.38
C LEU A 71 63.86 -38.29 6.31
N GLY A 72 62.77 -38.82 5.77
CA GLY A 72 61.56 -39.19 6.52
C GLY A 72 60.38 -38.25 6.29
N VAL A 73 59.45 -38.28 7.22
CA VAL A 73 58.13 -37.65 7.11
C VAL A 73 57.82 -36.84 8.36
N SER A 74 57.07 -35.76 8.19
CA SER A 74 56.54 -34.92 9.26
C SER A 74 55.05 -34.66 9.05
N VAL A 75 54.36 -34.28 10.13
CA VAL A 75 53.00 -33.76 10.04
C VAL A 75 53.05 -32.34 9.48
N ALA A 76 52.35 -32.11 8.37
CA ALA A 76 52.26 -30.81 7.72
C ALA A 76 51.18 -29.94 8.38
N SER A 77 49.99 -30.51 8.56
CA SER A 77 48.81 -29.85 9.13
C SER A 77 47.86 -30.88 9.74
N THR A 78 46.97 -30.39 10.60
CA THR A 78 45.77 -31.12 11.03
C THR A 78 44.59 -30.26 10.64
N ASP A 79 43.93 -30.66 9.57
CA ASP A 79 42.86 -29.89 8.95
C ASP A 79 41.52 -30.40 9.47
N THR A 80 40.57 -29.49 9.68
CA THR A 80 39.22 -29.83 10.15
C THR A 80 38.30 -29.89 8.94
N ASP A 81 37.63 -31.03 8.73
CA ASP A 81 36.68 -31.22 7.66
C ASP A 81 35.35 -30.54 8.03
N MET A 82 35.07 -29.40 7.39
CA MET A 82 33.89 -28.57 7.66
C MET A 82 32.63 -29.03 6.93
N THR A 83 32.65 -30.19 6.25
CA THR A 83 31.46 -30.78 5.64
C THR A 83 30.34 -30.99 6.67
N VAL A 84 29.09 -30.81 6.22
CA VAL A 84 27.90 -30.94 7.07
C VAL A 84 27.67 -32.42 7.41
N GLY A 85 27.40 -32.70 8.68
CA GLY A 85 27.01 -34.04 9.16
C GLY A 85 25.55 -34.37 8.85
N SER A 86 25.11 -35.58 9.21
CA SER A 86 23.70 -35.93 9.14
C SER A 86 22.92 -35.18 10.22
N SER A 87 21.68 -34.79 9.94
CA SER A 87 20.79 -34.19 10.94
C SER A 87 19.95 -35.28 11.63
N SER A 88 19.67 -35.07 12.92
CA SER A 88 18.76 -35.89 13.72
C SER A 88 17.64 -35.01 14.27
N SER A 89 16.39 -35.43 14.10
CA SER A 89 15.24 -34.71 14.63
C SER A 89 15.12 -34.85 16.14
N THR A 90 14.82 -33.76 16.84
CA THR A 90 14.59 -33.72 18.29
C THR A 90 13.15 -33.30 18.60
N SER A 91 12.82 -33.14 19.88
CA SER A 91 11.49 -32.68 20.34
C SER A 91 11.51 -31.26 20.92
N ASN A 92 12.66 -30.61 20.95
CA ASN A 92 12.81 -29.26 21.48
C ASN A 92 12.81 -28.25 20.33
N TRP A 93 12.09 -27.16 20.49
CA TRP A 93 12.03 -26.09 19.49
C TRP A 93 13.33 -25.27 19.42
N THR A 94 14.12 -25.28 20.50
CA THR A 94 15.42 -24.59 20.60
C THR A 94 16.56 -25.34 19.91
N ASP A 95 16.33 -26.59 19.48
CA ASP A 95 17.32 -27.36 18.76
C ASP A 95 17.23 -27.02 17.26
N VAL A 96 18.30 -26.44 16.71
CA VAL A 96 18.36 -26.02 15.31
C VAL A 96 19.59 -26.63 14.61
N ALA A 97 19.39 -27.21 13.44
CA ALA A 97 20.48 -27.70 12.59
C ALA A 97 20.60 -26.83 11.35
N LEU A 98 21.81 -26.37 11.01
CA LEU A 98 22.02 -25.71 9.71
C LEU A 98 22.28 -26.76 8.64
N THR A 99 21.57 -26.63 7.52
CA THR A 99 21.74 -27.45 6.34
C THR A 99 22.51 -26.65 5.30
N GLY A 100 23.85 -26.65 5.40
CA GLY A 100 24.75 -25.96 4.48
C GLY A 100 25.92 -25.26 5.18
N SER A 101 26.50 -24.27 4.50
CA SER A 101 27.60 -23.45 5.01
C SER A 101 27.08 -22.38 5.97
N GLY A 102 27.79 -22.15 7.07
CA GLY A 102 27.42 -21.14 8.08
C GLY A 102 27.75 -21.64 9.49
N TYR A 103 27.91 -20.69 10.41
CA TYR A 103 28.16 -20.95 11.83
C TYR A 103 27.26 -20.07 12.68
N PHE A 104 26.77 -20.60 13.80
CA PHE A 104 26.12 -19.80 14.82
C PHE A 104 27.15 -18.92 15.51
N ILE A 105 26.76 -17.69 15.81
CA ILE A 105 27.60 -16.71 16.50
C ILE A 105 27.22 -16.75 17.96
N VAL A 106 28.23 -16.93 18.82
CA VAL A 106 28.04 -16.90 20.26
C VAL A 106 29.02 -15.94 20.91
N GLN A 107 28.57 -15.28 21.97
CA GLN A 107 29.36 -14.32 22.71
C GLN A 107 30.07 -14.99 23.88
N THR A 108 31.41 -14.88 23.92
CA THR A 108 32.25 -15.43 25.00
C THR A 108 32.67 -14.37 26.02
N GLY A 109 32.65 -13.10 25.62
CA GLY A 109 32.99 -11.94 26.45
C GLY A 109 32.39 -10.65 25.89
N ALA A 110 32.69 -9.50 26.50
CA ALA A 110 32.22 -8.21 25.99
C ALA A 110 32.83 -7.96 24.60
N ASN A 111 32.01 -8.05 23.55
CA ASN A 111 32.37 -7.95 22.13
C ASN A 111 33.42 -8.97 21.66
N GLU A 112 33.45 -10.16 22.27
CA GLU A 112 34.25 -11.28 21.77
C GLU A 112 33.33 -12.38 21.28
N TYR A 113 33.40 -12.67 19.98
CA TYR A 113 32.57 -13.66 19.31
C TYR A 113 33.35 -14.94 19.07
N ALA A 114 32.68 -16.05 19.28
CA ALA A 114 33.10 -17.36 18.84
C ALA A 114 32.00 -17.97 17.96
N TYR A 115 32.38 -18.98 17.19
CA TYR A 115 31.54 -19.56 16.16
C TYR A 115 31.34 -21.03 16.46
N THR A 116 30.13 -21.53 16.36
CA THR A 116 29.84 -22.95 16.63
C THR A 116 28.93 -23.52 15.57
N ARG A 117 29.04 -24.83 15.38
CA ARG A 117 28.10 -25.60 14.56
C ARG A 117 27.10 -26.39 15.41
N ASN A 118 27.31 -26.44 16.73
CA ASN A 118 26.34 -26.98 17.66
C ASN A 118 25.14 -26.03 17.73
N GLY A 119 23.93 -26.55 17.52
CA GLY A 119 22.69 -25.78 17.63
C GLY A 119 21.76 -26.32 18.71
N SER A 120 22.32 -26.95 19.75
CA SER A 120 21.57 -27.25 20.97
C SER A 120 21.48 -25.98 21.82
N MET A 121 20.41 -25.22 21.60
CA MET A 121 20.19 -23.96 22.30
C MET A 121 19.27 -24.19 23.51
N SER A 122 19.42 -23.36 24.53
CA SER A 122 18.57 -23.31 25.71
C SER A 122 18.33 -21.86 26.11
N VAL A 123 17.15 -21.56 26.65
CA VAL A 123 16.84 -20.23 27.18
C VAL A 123 17.26 -20.18 28.65
N ASP A 124 17.96 -19.11 29.05
CA ASP A 124 18.33 -18.87 30.44
C ASP A 124 17.21 -18.16 31.23
N ASP A 125 17.41 -17.98 32.54
CA ASP A 125 16.42 -17.32 33.42
C ASP A 125 16.20 -15.84 33.06
N ASP A 126 17.17 -15.21 32.39
CA ASP A 126 17.12 -13.80 31.95
C ASP A 126 16.53 -13.67 30.51
N GLY A 127 16.14 -14.78 29.89
CA GLY A 127 15.53 -14.82 28.56
C GLY A 127 16.52 -14.85 27.39
N ASN A 128 17.82 -14.94 27.64
CA ASN A 128 18.81 -15.03 26.57
C ASN A 128 18.85 -16.44 25.99
N LEU A 129 19.01 -16.53 24.67
CA LEU A 129 19.26 -17.78 23.99
C LEU A 129 20.72 -18.17 24.17
N THR A 130 21.02 -19.34 24.70
CA THR A 130 22.37 -19.79 25.01
C THR A 130 22.70 -21.14 24.40
N ILE A 131 23.95 -21.33 23.98
CA ILE A 131 24.52 -22.62 23.55
C ILE A 131 25.66 -22.93 24.50
N ASP A 132 25.58 -24.06 25.22
CA ASP A 132 26.61 -24.50 26.17
C ASP A 132 27.02 -23.41 27.19
N GLY A 133 26.11 -22.48 27.51
CA GLY A 133 26.32 -21.35 28.42
C GLY A 133 26.80 -20.04 27.79
N TYR A 134 27.03 -20.01 26.47
CA TYR A 134 27.37 -18.80 25.71
C TYR A 134 26.13 -18.22 25.03
N ILE A 135 25.96 -16.90 25.04
CA ILE A 135 24.77 -16.25 24.48
C ILE A 135 24.84 -16.25 22.95
N VAL A 136 23.76 -16.58 22.27
CA VAL A 136 23.61 -16.56 20.81
C VAL A 136 23.34 -15.14 20.34
N CYS A 137 24.01 -14.74 19.26
CA CYS A 137 23.86 -13.42 18.68
C CYS A 137 23.01 -13.42 17.40
N GLY A 138 22.35 -12.30 17.14
CA GLY A 138 21.48 -12.08 16.00
C GLY A 138 21.09 -10.62 15.83
N TRP A 139 20.03 -10.38 15.08
CA TRP A 139 19.46 -9.06 14.86
C TRP A 139 18.11 -8.95 15.54
N GLU A 140 17.95 -7.91 16.34
CA GLU A 140 16.68 -7.53 16.97
C GLU A 140 16.15 -6.19 16.44
N GLU A 141 17.01 -5.38 15.81
CA GLU A 141 16.61 -4.15 15.16
C GLU A 141 15.77 -4.45 13.91
N TYR A 142 14.58 -3.86 13.83
CA TYR A 142 13.65 -4.07 12.74
C TYR A 142 13.06 -2.76 12.21
N THR A 143 12.61 -2.82 10.95
CA THR A 143 11.80 -1.81 10.29
C THR A 143 10.51 -2.45 9.82
N LEU A 144 9.41 -1.70 9.85
CA LEU A 144 8.13 -2.15 9.27
C LEU A 144 8.14 -1.89 7.76
N ASP A 145 7.71 -2.87 6.96
CA ASP A 145 7.50 -2.69 5.52
C ASP A 145 6.14 -2.04 5.22
N GLU A 146 5.83 -1.87 3.92
CA GLU A 146 4.59 -1.22 3.45
C GLU A 146 3.32 -2.01 3.84
N ASP A 147 3.48 -3.29 4.18
CA ASP A 147 2.42 -4.21 4.62
C ASP A 147 2.41 -4.40 6.16
N GLY A 148 3.22 -3.62 6.91
CA GLY A 148 3.29 -3.69 8.37
C GLY A 148 4.10 -4.88 8.93
N ASN A 149 4.81 -5.64 8.11
CA ASN A 149 5.61 -6.77 8.56
C ASN A 149 6.97 -6.32 9.10
N ILE A 150 7.44 -7.03 10.12
CA ILE A 150 8.74 -6.83 10.75
C ILE A 150 9.86 -7.36 9.84
N VAL A 151 10.70 -6.45 9.33
CA VAL A 151 11.91 -6.77 8.56
C VAL A 151 13.15 -6.40 9.38
N TYR A 152 13.99 -7.38 9.70
CA TYR A 152 15.21 -7.16 10.48
C TYR A 152 16.32 -6.49 9.68
N THR A 153 17.03 -5.56 10.32
CA THR A 153 18.16 -4.86 9.70
C THR A 153 19.41 -5.74 9.77
N THR A 154 19.70 -6.47 8.69
CA THR A 154 20.81 -7.43 8.60
C THR A 154 22.18 -6.80 8.34
N SER A 155 22.25 -5.46 8.24
CA SER A 155 23.47 -4.70 7.93
C SER A 155 24.24 -4.23 9.17
N SER A 156 23.65 -4.35 10.36
CA SER A 156 24.30 -4.01 11.64
C SER A 156 25.10 -5.20 12.20
N GLU A 157 26.00 -4.92 13.15
CA GLU A 157 26.70 -5.97 13.87
C GLU A 157 25.70 -6.76 14.74
N PRO A 158 25.82 -8.10 14.81
CA PRO A 158 24.88 -8.92 15.56
C PRO A 158 25.04 -8.69 17.07
N GLU A 159 23.92 -8.56 17.77
CA GLU A 159 23.82 -8.37 19.22
C GLU A 159 23.28 -9.64 19.90
N ALA A 160 23.39 -9.73 21.23
CA ALA A 160 22.86 -10.86 21.99
C ALA A 160 21.32 -10.92 21.88
N ILE A 161 20.77 -12.08 21.47
CA ILE A 161 19.31 -12.25 21.38
C ILE A 161 18.72 -12.48 22.77
N ASN A 162 17.71 -11.69 23.11
CA ASN A 162 16.90 -11.87 24.31
C ASN A 162 15.40 -11.98 23.96
N LEU A 163 14.80 -13.08 24.42
CA LEU A 163 13.41 -13.45 24.11
C LEU A 163 12.39 -12.76 25.02
N TYR A 164 12.82 -12.16 26.13
CA TYR A 164 11.94 -11.54 27.13
C TYR A 164 11.93 -10.02 27.03
N SER A 165 13.06 -9.41 26.69
CA SER A 165 13.13 -7.96 26.51
C SER A 165 14.29 -7.56 25.62
N ASP A 166 14.09 -6.51 24.84
CA ASP A 166 15.15 -5.86 24.07
C ASP A 166 15.06 -4.33 24.17
N SER A 167 16.00 -3.66 23.50
CA SER A 167 16.02 -2.19 23.43
C SER A 167 15.02 -1.61 22.42
N TYR A 168 14.42 -2.44 21.56
CA TYR A 168 13.61 -2.01 20.41
C TYR A 168 12.10 -2.24 20.62
N ALA A 169 11.69 -3.47 20.92
CA ALA A 169 10.33 -3.86 21.28
C ALA A 169 10.03 -3.79 22.79
N GLY A 170 11.03 -3.54 23.64
CA GLY A 170 10.85 -3.34 25.08
C GLY A 170 10.59 -4.67 25.81
N ASN A 171 9.39 -4.89 26.35
CA ASN A 171 9.03 -6.15 27.00
C ASN A 171 8.33 -7.08 25.99
N LYS A 172 9.01 -8.16 25.61
CA LYS A 172 8.53 -9.19 24.68
C LYS A 172 7.79 -10.34 25.38
N TYR A 173 7.88 -10.42 26.71
CA TYR A 173 7.17 -11.44 27.47
C TYR A 173 5.68 -11.13 27.60
N THR A 174 5.34 -9.84 27.66
CA THR A 174 3.97 -9.34 27.65
C THR A 174 3.79 -8.41 26.47
N LEU A 175 2.96 -8.82 25.53
CA LEU A 175 2.54 -7.98 24.43
C LEU A 175 1.58 -6.91 24.97
N THR A 176 1.94 -5.64 24.78
CA THR A 176 1.06 -4.51 25.11
C THR A 176 -0.08 -4.46 24.09
N PRO A 177 -1.30 -4.06 24.49
CA PRO A 177 -2.41 -3.97 23.56
C PRO A 177 -2.13 -2.91 22.49
N GLU A 178 -2.61 -3.16 21.28
CA GLU A 178 -2.56 -2.24 20.15
C GLU A 178 -3.97 -1.82 19.75
N VAL A 179 -4.16 -0.51 19.55
CA VAL A 179 -5.45 0.07 19.18
C VAL A 179 -5.73 -0.27 17.73
N THR A 180 -6.96 -0.70 17.44
CA THR A 180 -7.39 -0.94 16.06
C THR A 180 -7.34 0.36 15.25
N THR A 181 -6.62 0.35 14.12
CA THR A 181 -6.57 1.47 13.17
C THR A 181 -7.17 1.13 11.80
N SER A 182 -7.23 -0.16 11.47
CA SER A 182 -7.81 -0.66 10.22
C SER A 182 -8.47 -2.03 10.42
N SER A 183 -9.59 -2.24 9.75
CA SER A 183 -10.26 -3.54 9.64
C SER A 183 -10.66 -3.75 8.18
N THR A 184 -10.21 -4.86 7.61
CA THR A 184 -10.50 -5.25 6.23
C THR A 184 -11.50 -6.40 6.24
N ILE A 185 -12.62 -6.23 5.54
CA ILE A 185 -13.56 -7.32 5.28
C ILE A 185 -13.22 -7.89 3.92
N SER A 186 -13.02 -9.21 3.87
CA SER A 186 -12.79 -9.96 2.64
C SER A 186 -13.81 -11.06 2.47
N GLY A 187 -14.05 -11.47 1.22
CA GLY A 187 -14.84 -12.66 0.94
C GLY A 187 -15.87 -12.51 -0.17
N ASN A 188 -16.90 -13.34 -0.14
CA ASN A 188 -17.90 -13.45 -1.18
C ASN A 188 -19.31 -13.21 -0.64
N LEU A 189 -20.08 -12.41 -1.38
CA LEU A 189 -21.51 -12.20 -1.20
C LEU A 189 -22.29 -12.87 -2.32
N ASP A 190 -23.34 -13.63 -1.99
CA ASP A 190 -24.12 -14.37 -2.97
C ASP A 190 -24.93 -13.43 -3.87
N SER A 191 -24.58 -13.44 -5.16
CA SER A 191 -25.28 -12.70 -6.19
C SER A 191 -26.73 -13.15 -6.42
N ASP A 192 -27.09 -14.37 -6.02
CA ASP A 192 -28.46 -14.93 -6.13
C ASP A 192 -29.35 -14.56 -4.94
N ASN A 193 -28.82 -13.91 -3.89
CA ASN A 193 -29.63 -13.47 -2.75
C ASN A 193 -30.78 -12.58 -3.19
N ASP A 194 -31.92 -12.77 -2.51
CA ASP A 194 -33.14 -12.03 -2.79
C ASP A 194 -32.94 -10.56 -2.41
N VAL A 195 -33.22 -9.67 -3.36
CA VAL A 195 -33.31 -8.24 -3.07
C VAL A 195 -34.42 -8.04 -2.04
N ALA A 196 -34.18 -7.21 -1.02
CA ALA A 196 -35.12 -6.98 0.10
C ALA A 196 -36.59 -6.84 -0.39
N ASP A 197 -37.54 -7.60 0.20
CA ASP A 197 -38.93 -7.78 -0.30
C ASP A 197 -39.79 -6.49 -0.27
N THR A 198 -39.29 -5.40 0.31
CA THR A 198 -39.90 -4.06 0.23
C THR A 198 -39.44 -3.28 -1.02
N ALA A 199 -38.44 -3.76 -1.75
CA ALA A 199 -37.85 -3.14 -2.94
C ALA A 199 -38.61 -3.50 -4.23
N THR A 200 -39.90 -3.14 -4.31
CA THR A 200 -40.55 -2.97 -5.63
C THR A 200 -40.10 -1.65 -6.24
N GLY A 201 -38.90 -1.67 -6.80
CA GLY A 201 -38.34 -0.55 -7.55
C GLY A 201 -37.23 0.13 -6.78
N LEU A 202 -36.10 0.26 -7.47
CA LEU A 202 -34.87 0.95 -7.10
C LEU A 202 -35.12 2.41 -6.69
N THR A 203 -35.69 2.63 -5.51
CA THR A 203 -36.27 3.94 -5.17
C THR A 203 -36.12 4.36 -3.72
N ALA A 204 -35.49 3.54 -2.86
CA ALA A 204 -35.11 3.94 -1.52
C ALA A 204 -33.76 3.33 -1.14
N ILE A 205 -32.70 4.06 -1.48
CA ILE A 205 -31.50 4.10 -0.63
C ILE A 205 -32.01 4.70 0.70
N GLY A 206 -32.35 3.86 1.68
CA GLY A 206 -32.68 4.29 3.04
C GLY A 206 -33.99 3.77 3.66
N ASP A 207 -34.67 2.76 3.10
CA ASP A 207 -35.72 2.04 3.85
C ASP A 207 -35.07 0.93 4.69
N THR A 208 -34.80 1.24 5.96
CA THR A 208 -34.14 0.35 6.94
C THR A 208 -35.14 -0.35 7.86
N THR A 209 -36.45 -0.27 7.58
CA THR A 209 -37.45 -0.89 8.44
C THR A 209 -37.68 -2.35 8.05
N ASP A 210 -37.15 -3.28 8.85
CA ASP A 210 -37.32 -4.74 8.74
C ASP A 210 -36.44 -5.41 7.65
N LEU A 211 -35.12 -5.22 7.73
CA LEU A 211 -34.15 -5.90 6.88
C LEU A 211 -33.79 -7.27 7.47
N ASP A 212 -34.15 -8.35 6.78
CA ASP A 212 -33.57 -9.69 7.00
C ASP A 212 -32.20 -9.70 6.32
N PHE A 213 -31.12 -9.60 7.11
CA PHE A 213 -29.76 -9.48 6.59
C PHE A 213 -29.30 -10.77 5.92
N ASP A 214 -28.64 -10.64 4.77
CA ASP A 214 -28.19 -11.77 3.97
C ASP A 214 -26.87 -12.34 4.52
N ALA A 215 -25.92 -11.46 4.84
CA ALA A 215 -24.62 -11.79 5.38
C ALA A 215 -24.36 -10.99 6.66
N THR A 216 -23.71 -11.61 7.63
CA THR A 216 -23.31 -10.94 8.87
C THR A 216 -21.93 -11.42 9.27
N THR A 217 -21.05 -10.48 9.61
CA THR A 217 -19.72 -10.73 10.14
C THR A 217 -19.52 -9.91 11.41
N GLU A 218 -18.68 -10.40 12.31
CA GLU A 218 -18.35 -9.74 13.57
C GLU A 218 -16.88 -9.31 13.52
N ILE A 219 -16.62 -8.04 13.83
CA ILE A 219 -15.29 -7.44 13.92
C ILE A 219 -15.04 -7.15 15.39
N THR A 220 -13.92 -7.61 15.93
CA THR A 220 -13.54 -7.26 17.30
C THR A 220 -12.52 -6.11 17.25
N VAL A 221 -12.90 -4.93 17.74
CA VAL A 221 -12.01 -3.76 17.81
C VAL A 221 -11.48 -3.56 19.23
N TYR A 222 -10.25 -3.03 19.34
CA TYR A 222 -9.54 -2.90 20.62
C TYR A 222 -9.25 -1.44 20.97
N ASP A 223 -9.42 -1.09 22.26
CA ASP A 223 -9.02 0.22 22.79
C ASP A 223 -7.56 0.25 23.27
N SER A 224 -7.08 1.44 23.65
CA SER A 224 -5.69 1.65 24.12
C SER A 224 -5.35 0.95 25.44
N GLN A 225 -6.34 0.37 26.11
CA GLN A 225 -6.19 -0.44 27.32
C GLN A 225 -6.31 -1.94 27.03
N GLY A 226 -6.63 -2.34 25.81
CA GLY A 226 -6.82 -3.72 25.38
C GLY A 226 -8.18 -4.31 25.69
N ASN A 227 -9.21 -3.49 25.94
CA ASN A 227 -10.59 -3.98 26.00
C ASN A 227 -11.12 -4.22 24.60
N ASP A 228 -11.85 -5.32 24.43
CA ASP A 228 -12.51 -5.77 23.22
C ASP A 228 -13.92 -5.18 23.09
N TYR A 229 -14.26 -4.74 21.88
CA TYR A 229 -15.60 -4.29 21.50
C TYR A 229 -15.99 -4.97 20.20
N ASP A 230 -17.04 -5.79 20.24
CA ASP A 230 -17.54 -6.48 19.06
C ASP A 230 -18.49 -5.58 18.25
N VAL A 231 -18.13 -5.34 17.00
CA VAL A 231 -18.90 -4.60 15.99
C VAL A 231 -19.45 -5.60 14.99
N THR A 232 -20.76 -5.79 15.00
CA THR A 232 -21.46 -6.60 14.00
C THR A 232 -21.69 -5.79 12.74
N VAL A 233 -21.18 -6.28 11.61
CA VAL A 233 -21.44 -5.76 10.26
C VAL A 233 -22.46 -6.65 9.58
N SER A 234 -23.62 -6.09 9.30
CA SER A 234 -24.72 -6.81 8.65
C SER A 234 -24.97 -6.22 7.26
N LEU A 235 -24.96 -7.08 6.24
CA LEU A 235 -25.10 -6.68 4.84
C LEU A 235 -26.41 -7.20 4.25
N LYS A 236 -27.05 -6.36 3.43
CA LYS A 236 -28.28 -6.69 2.70
C LYS A 236 -28.19 -6.23 1.25
N LYS A 237 -28.51 -7.14 0.32
CA LYS A 237 -28.66 -6.79 -1.09
C LYS A 237 -29.87 -5.88 -1.29
N CYS A 238 -29.61 -4.67 -1.79
CA CYS A 238 -30.62 -3.61 -1.90
C CYS A 238 -31.17 -3.45 -3.30
N ALA A 239 -30.33 -3.63 -4.31
CA ALA A 239 -30.61 -3.14 -5.64
C ALA A 239 -29.76 -3.83 -6.70
N VAL A 240 -30.36 -4.08 -7.87
CA VAL A 240 -29.64 -4.43 -9.10
C VAL A 240 -30.14 -3.48 -10.18
N GLU A 241 -29.28 -2.57 -10.64
CA GLU A 241 -29.59 -1.63 -11.72
C GLU A 241 -28.62 -1.82 -12.89
N GLY A 242 -29.12 -2.43 -13.97
CA GLY A 242 -28.28 -2.79 -15.12
C GLY A 242 -27.24 -3.84 -14.74
N ASP A 243 -25.97 -3.47 -14.90
CA ASP A 243 -24.81 -4.31 -14.61
C ASP A 243 -24.24 -4.06 -13.20
N ILE A 244 -24.94 -3.28 -12.35
CA ILE A 244 -24.46 -2.89 -11.02
C ILE A 244 -25.36 -3.46 -9.93
N THR A 245 -24.76 -4.13 -8.95
CA THR A 245 -25.43 -4.64 -7.75
C THR A 245 -25.02 -3.81 -6.55
N THR A 246 -25.97 -3.25 -5.81
CA THR A 246 -25.71 -2.43 -4.62
C THR A 246 -26.14 -3.15 -3.35
N TRP A 247 -25.26 -3.10 -2.35
CA TRP A 247 -25.47 -3.66 -1.02
C TRP A 247 -25.45 -2.54 0.03
N TYR A 248 -26.28 -2.69 1.04
CA TYR A 248 -26.29 -1.84 2.23
C TYR A 248 -25.59 -2.58 3.35
N TYR A 249 -24.73 -1.87 4.08
CA TYR A 249 -24.16 -2.36 5.32
C TYR A 249 -24.66 -1.51 6.49
N GLU A 250 -24.96 -2.17 7.59
CA GLU A 250 -25.26 -1.56 8.87
C GLU A 250 -24.26 -2.06 9.91
N LEU A 251 -23.77 -1.14 10.74
CA LEU A 251 -22.87 -1.40 11.84
C LEU A 251 -23.63 -1.29 13.15
N SER A 252 -23.56 -2.33 13.97
CA SER A 252 -24.12 -2.32 15.31
C SER A 252 -23.11 -2.87 16.31
N ALA A 253 -23.12 -2.34 17.52
CA ALA A 253 -22.30 -2.84 18.61
C ALA A 253 -23.07 -2.72 19.93
N ASP A 254 -22.75 -3.60 20.87
CA ASP A 254 -23.39 -3.63 22.18
C ASP A 254 -22.87 -2.47 23.06
N ASP A 255 -23.80 -1.70 23.62
CA ASP A 255 -23.54 -0.62 24.61
C ASP A 255 -22.58 0.51 24.15
N THR A 256 -22.28 0.61 22.85
CA THR A 256 -21.44 1.66 22.23
C THR A 256 -22.20 2.38 21.12
N THR A 257 -21.75 3.58 20.72
CA THR A 257 -22.34 4.31 19.59
C THR A 257 -21.34 4.39 18.43
N ILE A 258 -21.78 4.04 17.22
CA ILE A 258 -20.96 4.00 16.00
C ILE A 258 -21.32 5.16 15.06
N SER A 259 -20.32 5.80 14.46
CA SER A 259 -20.52 6.83 13.44
C SER A 259 -19.50 6.72 12.30
N PRO A 260 -19.93 6.67 11.02
CA PRO A 260 -21.30 6.43 10.55
C PRO A 260 -21.78 5.01 10.90
N SER A 261 -23.07 4.83 11.19
CA SER A 261 -23.64 3.52 11.55
C SER A 261 -24.08 2.68 10.34
N SER A 262 -23.97 3.21 9.12
CA SER A 262 -24.37 2.50 7.91
C SER A 262 -23.80 3.14 6.63
N GLY A 263 -23.71 2.36 5.55
CA GLY A 263 -23.29 2.86 4.24
C GLY A 263 -23.70 1.92 3.09
N TYR A 264 -23.19 2.22 1.90
CA TYR A 264 -23.49 1.47 0.67
C TYR A 264 -22.21 1.11 -0.06
N ILE A 265 -22.17 -0.13 -0.57
CA ILE A 265 -21.13 -0.64 -1.48
C ILE A 265 -21.79 -1.11 -2.78
N ALA A 266 -21.05 -1.09 -3.87
CA ALA A 266 -21.57 -1.49 -5.18
C ALA A 266 -20.57 -2.34 -5.96
N PHE A 267 -21.10 -3.29 -6.73
CA PHE A 267 -20.33 -4.23 -7.53
C PHE A 267 -20.69 -4.13 -9.02
N ASP A 268 -19.74 -4.36 -9.91
CA ASP A 268 -19.96 -4.51 -11.35
C ASP A 268 -20.47 -5.91 -11.74
N ALA A 269 -20.70 -6.14 -13.05
CA ALA A 269 -21.17 -7.41 -13.58
C ALA A 269 -20.15 -8.55 -13.48
N ASP A 270 -18.86 -8.22 -13.28
CA ASP A 270 -17.80 -9.21 -13.08
C ASP A 270 -17.62 -9.55 -11.58
N GLY A 271 -18.39 -8.90 -10.69
CA GLY A 271 -18.41 -9.15 -9.25
C GLY A 271 -17.40 -8.34 -8.44
N ASN A 272 -16.73 -7.35 -9.05
CA ASN A 272 -15.73 -6.51 -8.39
C ASN A 272 -16.36 -5.21 -7.86
N LEU A 273 -15.80 -4.64 -6.80
CA LEU A 273 -16.26 -3.36 -6.25
C LEU A 273 -16.05 -2.20 -7.22
N VAL A 274 -17.03 -1.30 -7.26
CA VAL A 274 -16.98 -0.05 -8.02
C VAL A 274 -17.13 1.16 -7.10
N THR A 275 -16.15 2.06 -7.15
CA THR A 275 -16.14 3.31 -6.36
C THR A 275 -16.95 4.44 -6.99
N SER A 276 -17.47 4.22 -8.20
CA SER A 276 -18.40 5.15 -8.85
C SER A 276 -19.30 4.43 -9.84
N ALA A 277 -20.61 4.59 -9.67
CA ALA A 277 -21.61 4.11 -10.62
C ALA A 277 -22.32 5.28 -11.29
N THR A 278 -22.27 5.35 -12.61
CA THR A 278 -23.13 6.23 -13.40
C THR A 278 -24.31 5.42 -13.95
N THR A 279 -25.46 5.52 -13.31
CA THR A 279 -26.75 5.46 -14.00
C THR A 279 -27.25 6.89 -14.23
N LEU A 280 -28.11 7.06 -15.24
CA LEU A 280 -28.38 8.30 -16.00
C LEU A 280 -28.37 9.59 -15.13
N SER A 281 -27.55 10.59 -15.49
CA SER A 281 -27.64 11.97 -15.00
C SER A 281 -27.19 13.06 -15.98
N ALA A 282 -27.99 14.13 -16.01
CA ALA A 282 -27.69 15.55 -16.22
C ALA A 282 -26.79 16.03 -17.38
N ALA A 283 -27.41 16.74 -18.35
CA ALA A 283 -26.76 17.71 -19.22
C ALA A 283 -27.53 19.04 -19.23
N VAL A 284 -26.83 20.15 -19.03
CA VAL A 284 -27.40 21.51 -19.00
C VAL A 284 -27.64 22.05 -20.42
N GLN A 285 -28.76 22.76 -20.62
CA GLN A 285 -28.97 23.73 -21.71
C GLN A 285 -29.67 24.98 -21.16
N ASP A 286 -29.26 26.17 -21.62
CA ASP A 286 -30.06 27.38 -21.45
C ASP A 286 -29.99 28.40 -22.62
N THR A 287 -31.09 29.14 -22.72
CA THR A 287 -31.36 30.45 -23.31
C THR A 287 -31.29 30.56 -24.83
N ALA A 288 -32.32 30.01 -25.47
CA ALA A 288 -33.25 30.77 -26.35
C ALA A 288 -34.26 29.81 -27.02
N GLY A 289 -35.14 29.18 -26.24
CA GLY A 289 -36.36 28.52 -26.74
C GLY A 289 -36.22 27.34 -27.72
N TYR A 290 -35.05 27.02 -28.25
CA TYR A 290 -34.81 25.85 -29.08
C TYR A 290 -33.87 24.90 -28.33
N ALA A 291 -34.44 23.88 -27.69
CA ALA A 291 -33.67 22.77 -27.14
C ALA A 291 -32.92 22.04 -28.26
N SER A 292 -31.80 21.38 -27.93
CA SER A 292 -31.04 20.51 -28.85
C SER A 292 -31.91 19.43 -29.50
N SER A 293 -33.01 19.04 -28.84
CA SER A 293 -34.05 18.14 -29.36
C SER A 293 -34.85 18.69 -30.56
N ASN A 294 -34.78 20.00 -30.84
CA ASN A 294 -35.46 20.64 -31.97
C ASN A 294 -34.58 20.80 -33.21
N ILE A 295 -33.31 20.39 -33.17
CA ILE A 295 -32.37 20.49 -34.28
C ILE A 295 -31.90 19.09 -34.66
N SER A 296 -32.21 18.67 -35.89
CA SER A 296 -31.73 17.41 -36.45
C SER A 296 -30.72 17.70 -37.57
N VAL A 297 -29.51 17.16 -37.43
CA VAL A 297 -28.42 17.27 -38.41
C VAL A 297 -28.21 15.93 -39.09
N GLY A 298 -28.14 15.94 -40.42
CA GLY A 298 -27.79 14.78 -41.22
C GLY A 298 -26.31 14.39 -41.06
N THR A 299 -26.01 13.13 -41.36
CA THR A 299 -24.67 12.52 -41.16
C THR A 299 -23.57 13.04 -42.08
N ALA A 300 -23.90 13.83 -43.10
CA ALA A 300 -22.94 14.40 -44.06
C ALA A 300 -22.91 15.95 -44.02
N VAL A 301 -23.11 16.52 -42.84
CA VAL A 301 -23.01 17.98 -42.57
C VAL A 301 -21.57 18.32 -42.15
N ALA A 302 -21.02 19.40 -42.70
CA ALA A 302 -19.65 19.84 -42.41
C ALA A 302 -19.49 20.24 -40.93
N THR A 303 -18.31 19.99 -40.37
CA THR A 303 -18.01 20.37 -38.99
C THR A 303 -17.74 21.86 -38.87
N GLY A 304 -18.24 22.49 -37.80
CA GLY A 304 -18.09 23.92 -37.56
C GLY A 304 -19.27 24.53 -36.79
N THR A 305 -19.16 25.81 -36.46
CA THR A 305 -20.21 26.55 -35.74
C THR A 305 -21.22 27.13 -36.72
N TYR A 306 -22.49 26.79 -36.50
CA TYR A 306 -23.65 27.27 -37.25
C TYR A 306 -24.43 28.24 -36.38
N SER A 307 -24.99 29.30 -36.97
CA SER A 307 -25.89 30.21 -36.26
C SER A 307 -27.26 30.26 -36.92
N VAL A 308 -28.30 30.28 -36.11
CA VAL A 308 -29.70 30.28 -36.52
C VAL A 308 -30.34 31.55 -36.01
N ALA A 309 -30.91 32.33 -36.92
CA ALA A 309 -31.69 33.51 -36.59
C ALA A 309 -33.13 33.32 -37.07
N VAL A 310 -34.11 33.66 -36.22
CA VAL A 310 -35.53 33.61 -36.58
C VAL A 310 -36.13 35.00 -36.54
N THR A 311 -36.72 35.43 -37.66
CA THR A 311 -37.38 36.74 -37.78
C THR A 311 -38.83 36.55 -38.25
N GLY A 312 -39.80 37.13 -37.55
CA GLY A 312 -41.22 37.09 -37.93
C GLY A 312 -42.21 37.23 -36.76
N THR A 313 -43.52 37.18 -37.06
CA THR A 313 -44.62 37.25 -36.08
C THR A 313 -45.51 36.00 -36.22
N SER A 314 -46.20 35.61 -35.14
CA SER A 314 -47.04 34.40 -35.07
C SER A 314 -47.92 34.24 -36.32
N GLY A 315 -47.60 33.22 -37.15
CA GLY A 315 -48.28 32.91 -38.41
C GLY A 315 -47.41 32.92 -39.67
N ALA A 316 -46.27 33.62 -39.66
CA ALA A 316 -45.25 33.56 -40.72
C ALA A 316 -43.88 33.96 -40.18
N TYR A 317 -42.94 33.01 -40.15
CA TYR A 317 -41.58 33.24 -39.69
C TYR A 317 -40.55 32.72 -40.70
N THR A 318 -39.43 33.45 -40.80
CA THR A 318 -38.29 33.08 -41.64
C THR A 318 -37.15 32.62 -40.73
N VAL A 319 -36.69 31.40 -40.94
CA VAL A 319 -35.50 30.85 -40.28
C VAL A 319 -34.32 31.09 -41.23
N THR A 320 -33.26 31.72 -40.73
CA THR A 320 -32.01 31.95 -41.45
C THR A 320 -30.90 31.17 -40.77
N LEU A 321 -30.25 30.27 -41.51
CA LEU A 321 -29.09 29.50 -41.08
C LEU A 321 -27.83 30.11 -41.69
N THR A 322 -26.84 30.41 -40.86
CA THR A 322 -25.49 30.81 -41.25
C THR A 322 -24.55 29.61 -41.10
N TYR A 323 -23.81 29.32 -42.16
CA TYR A 323 -22.83 28.24 -42.22
C TYR A 323 -21.48 28.70 -41.64
N PRO A 324 -20.58 27.76 -41.27
CA PRO A 324 -19.25 28.08 -40.73
C PRO A 324 -18.36 28.93 -41.64
N ASP A 325 -18.64 28.94 -42.95
CA ASP A 325 -17.94 29.76 -43.95
C ASP A 325 -18.50 31.20 -44.07
N GLY A 326 -19.50 31.54 -43.25
CA GLY A 326 -20.17 32.83 -43.21
C GLY A 326 -21.28 33.02 -44.26
N THR A 327 -21.57 32.02 -45.09
CA THR A 327 -22.71 32.07 -46.02
C THR A 327 -24.03 31.85 -45.29
N THR A 328 -25.15 32.40 -45.81
CA THR A 328 -26.47 32.28 -45.16
C THR A 328 -27.52 31.71 -46.11
N SER A 329 -28.40 30.85 -45.61
CA SER A 329 -29.61 30.37 -46.31
C SER A 329 -30.85 30.65 -45.47
N SER A 330 -31.96 31.04 -46.10
CA SER A 330 -33.22 31.32 -45.39
C SER A 330 -34.39 30.54 -45.98
N VAL A 331 -35.26 30.06 -45.09
CA VAL A 331 -36.49 29.32 -45.44
C VAL A 331 -37.66 29.96 -44.70
N SER A 332 -38.66 30.40 -45.44
CA SER A 332 -39.93 30.89 -44.89
C SER A 332 -40.91 29.73 -44.75
N SER A 333 -41.43 29.52 -43.54
CA SER A 333 -42.33 28.40 -43.22
C SER A 333 -43.58 28.88 -42.50
N THR A 334 -44.71 28.25 -42.81
CA THR A 334 -46.00 28.44 -42.14
C THR A 334 -46.39 27.23 -41.27
N THR A 335 -45.57 26.16 -41.25
CA THR A 335 -45.99 24.82 -40.77
C THR A 335 -45.11 24.22 -39.66
N GLY A 336 -44.31 25.01 -38.94
CA GLY A 336 -43.66 24.54 -37.71
C GLY A 336 -42.27 23.92 -37.86
N ALA A 337 -41.70 23.80 -39.06
CA ALA A 337 -40.32 23.34 -39.27
C ALA A 337 -39.68 23.97 -40.53
N ALA A 338 -38.36 24.18 -40.50
CA ALA A 338 -37.54 24.66 -41.61
C ALA A 338 -36.39 23.68 -41.86
N THR A 339 -36.28 23.18 -43.09
CA THR A 339 -35.22 22.25 -43.50
C THR A 339 -34.32 22.90 -44.53
N PHE A 340 -33.01 22.83 -44.30
CA PHE A 340 -31.97 23.35 -45.17
C PHE A 340 -31.21 22.18 -45.82
N GLY A 341 -31.16 22.14 -47.15
CA GLY A 341 -30.55 21.03 -47.91
C GLY A 341 -31.48 19.85 -48.19
N SER A 342 -30.96 18.75 -48.73
CA SER A 342 -31.69 17.52 -49.01
C SER A 342 -30.86 16.26 -48.72
N GLY A 343 -31.51 15.16 -48.34
CA GLY A 343 -30.85 13.88 -48.08
C GLY A 343 -29.99 13.87 -46.80
N THR A 344 -28.84 13.18 -46.83
CA THR A 344 -27.94 12.99 -45.68
C THR A 344 -27.20 14.26 -45.24
N SER A 345 -27.29 15.37 -46.00
CA SER A 345 -26.73 16.68 -45.64
C SER A 345 -27.79 17.68 -45.17
N ALA A 346 -29.03 17.22 -44.88
CA ALA A 346 -30.11 18.08 -44.44
C ALA A 346 -29.96 18.50 -42.97
N ILE A 347 -30.27 19.76 -42.68
CA ILE A 347 -30.39 20.30 -41.31
C ILE A 347 -31.84 20.73 -41.13
N THR A 348 -32.54 20.13 -40.17
CA THR A 348 -33.95 20.42 -39.88
C THR A 348 -34.08 21.09 -38.52
N ILE A 349 -34.71 22.25 -38.50
CA ILE A 349 -34.95 23.05 -37.29
C ILE A 349 -36.46 23.11 -37.07
N LYS A 350 -36.93 22.52 -35.98
CA LYS A 350 -38.33 22.47 -35.57
C LYS A 350 -38.63 23.67 -34.67
N ALA A 351 -39.77 24.34 -34.89
CA ALA A 351 -40.16 25.50 -34.10
C ALA A 351 -40.68 25.08 -32.71
N PRO A 352 -40.31 25.79 -31.63
CA PRO A 352 -40.90 25.63 -30.31
C PRO A 352 -42.31 26.22 -30.27
N THR A 353 -43.05 25.85 -29.23
CA THR A 353 -44.47 26.24 -29.03
C THR A 353 -44.67 27.72 -28.72
N THR A 354 -43.60 28.47 -28.42
CA THR A 354 -43.61 29.94 -28.32
C THR A 354 -42.42 30.53 -29.09
N ILE A 355 -42.70 31.46 -30.01
CA ILE A 355 -41.68 32.06 -30.88
C ILE A 355 -41.19 33.35 -30.24
N SER A 356 -39.92 33.38 -29.83
CA SER A 356 -39.19 34.61 -29.50
C SER A 356 -38.13 34.88 -30.57
N THR A 357 -38.04 36.12 -31.04
CA THR A 357 -37.03 36.52 -32.04
C THR A 357 -35.65 36.57 -31.38
N GLY A 358 -34.71 35.75 -31.85
CA GLY A 358 -33.35 35.67 -31.32
C GLY A 358 -32.40 34.95 -32.28
N THR A 359 -31.10 35.05 -31.98
CA THR A 359 -30.04 34.34 -32.68
C THR A 359 -29.42 33.33 -31.73
N SER A 360 -29.33 32.07 -32.15
CA SER A 360 -28.74 30.96 -31.38
C SER A 360 -27.65 30.29 -32.19
N SER A 361 -26.58 29.81 -31.56
CA SER A 361 -25.51 29.08 -32.25
C SER A 361 -25.36 27.66 -31.73
N PHE A 362 -25.04 26.73 -32.63
CA PHE A 362 -24.72 25.34 -32.29
C PHE A 362 -23.49 24.89 -33.10
N THR A 363 -22.66 24.03 -32.52
CA THR A 363 -21.45 23.52 -33.20
C THR A 363 -21.65 22.06 -33.56
N VAL A 364 -21.34 21.68 -34.80
CA VAL A 364 -21.41 20.29 -35.27
C VAL A 364 -20.02 19.68 -35.24
N THR A 365 -19.83 18.62 -34.45
CA THR A 365 -18.61 17.82 -34.40
C THR A 365 -18.98 16.37 -34.70
N GLY A 366 -18.54 15.84 -35.84
CA GLY A 366 -18.75 14.43 -36.20
C GLY A 366 -20.23 13.97 -36.23
N GLY A 367 -21.18 14.88 -36.46
CA GLY A 367 -22.62 14.55 -36.50
C GLY A 367 -23.38 14.68 -35.17
N THR A 368 -22.77 15.25 -34.12
CA THR A 368 -23.44 15.58 -32.84
C THR A 368 -23.12 17.03 -32.39
N THR A 369 -23.94 17.59 -31.48
CA THR A 369 -23.87 19.00 -31.02
C THR A 369 -23.47 19.16 -29.56
N THR A 370 -22.62 20.14 -29.23
CA THR A 370 -22.16 20.45 -27.85
C THR A 370 -22.33 21.95 -27.55
N ALA A 371 -22.73 22.30 -26.32
CA ALA A 371 -22.83 23.68 -25.81
C ALA A 371 -21.66 24.03 -24.85
N ALA A 372 -21.25 25.29 -24.78
CA ALA A 372 -20.05 25.76 -24.04
C ALA A 372 -20.39 26.42 -22.68
N THR A 373 -19.44 26.32 -21.72
CA THR A 373 -19.59 26.54 -20.25
C THR A 373 -18.81 27.77 -19.74
N ALA A 374 -19.16 28.31 -18.54
CA ALA A 374 -18.54 29.47 -17.86
C ALA A 374 -17.59 29.08 -16.68
N SER A 375 -16.64 29.96 -16.32
CA SER A 375 -15.45 29.74 -15.44
C SER A 375 -15.42 30.62 -14.16
N SER A 376 -14.71 30.18 -13.09
CA SER A 376 -14.52 30.89 -11.79
C SER A 376 -13.06 31.32 -11.55
N THR A 377 -12.82 32.31 -10.68
CA THR A 377 -11.51 33.00 -10.53
C THR A 377 -10.92 32.93 -9.11
N SER A 378 -9.59 32.70 -8.97
CA SER A 378 -8.82 32.80 -7.70
C SER A 378 -7.72 33.88 -7.78
N ASN A 379 -7.37 34.51 -6.64
CA ASN A 379 -6.42 35.65 -6.56
C ASN A 379 -5.49 35.63 -5.33
N THR A 380 -4.24 36.04 -5.54
CA THR A 380 -3.29 36.53 -4.52
C THR A 380 -2.92 38.01 -4.77
N ALA A 381 -3.48 38.89 -3.92
CA ALA A 381 -3.15 40.30 -3.59
C ALA A 381 -3.43 41.45 -4.59
N GLY A 382 -4.30 42.39 -4.15
CA GLY A 382 -4.45 43.79 -4.60
C GLY A 382 -5.91 44.24 -4.79
N TYR A 383 -6.77 43.34 -5.27
CA TYR A 383 -8.23 43.46 -5.25
C TYR A 383 -8.83 42.24 -4.54
N ALA A 384 -9.84 42.41 -3.69
CA ALA A 384 -10.54 41.26 -3.10
C ALA A 384 -11.26 40.47 -4.22
N THR A 385 -11.36 39.14 -4.08
CA THR A 385 -12.03 38.26 -5.05
C THR A 385 -13.49 38.68 -5.28
N SER A 386 -14.16 39.21 -4.25
CA SER A 386 -15.50 39.79 -4.31
C SER A 386 -15.64 40.99 -5.25
N ASN A 387 -14.52 41.63 -5.62
CA ASN A 387 -14.50 42.88 -6.36
C ASN A 387 -14.16 42.67 -7.85
N ILE A 388 -14.01 41.43 -8.29
CA ILE A 388 -13.67 41.07 -9.67
C ILE A 388 -14.74 40.13 -10.20
N THR A 389 -15.31 40.44 -11.36
CA THR A 389 -16.30 39.59 -12.03
C THR A 389 -15.93 39.44 -13.49
N THR A 390 -15.87 38.21 -13.99
CA THR A 390 -15.57 37.91 -15.39
C THR A 390 -16.84 37.45 -16.10
N SER A 391 -17.04 37.85 -17.36
CA SER A 391 -18.11 37.31 -18.19
C SER A 391 -17.83 35.86 -18.61
N SER A 392 -18.87 35.12 -18.98
CA SER A 392 -18.80 33.72 -19.47
C SER A 392 -17.80 33.49 -20.61
N ASP A 393 -17.55 34.51 -21.43
CA ASP A 393 -16.74 34.40 -22.64
C ASP A 393 -15.24 34.65 -22.38
N VAL A 394 -14.83 34.86 -21.13
CA VAL A 394 -13.42 34.99 -20.75
C VAL A 394 -12.80 33.60 -20.67
N ALA A 395 -11.74 33.36 -21.44
CA ALA A 395 -11.07 32.07 -21.48
C ALA A 395 -10.45 31.68 -20.12
N ALA A 396 -10.36 30.37 -19.85
CA ALA A 396 -9.69 29.84 -18.67
C ALA A 396 -8.17 30.01 -18.80
N ALA A 397 -7.60 31.00 -18.11
CA ALA A 397 -6.19 31.35 -18.14
C ALA A 397 -5.81 32.25 -16.94
N SER A 398 -4.52 32.44 -16.70
CA SER A 398 -4.05 33.47 -15.77
C SER A 398 -3.92 34.82 -16.45
N TYR A 399 -4.43 35.87 -15.81
CA TYR A 399 -4.36 37.26 -16.25
C TYR A 399 -3.75 38.13 -15.15
N ILE A 400 -2.94 39.12 -15.53
CA ILE A 400 -2.31 40.04 -14.58
C ILE A 400 -2.93 41.42 -14.74
N ILE A 401 -3.60 41.91 -13.70
CA ILE A 401 -4.22 43.23 -13.65
C ILE A 401 -3.25 44.18 -12.95
N THR A 402 -2.80 45.22 -13.64
CA THR A 402 -1.92 46.24 -13.07
C THR A 402 -2.65 47.57 -13.01
N THR A 403 -2.49 48.25 -11.88
CA THR A 403 -3.02 49.59 -11.65
C THR A 403 -1.87 50.58 -11.51
N THR A 404 -1.96 51.74 -12.17
CA THR A 404 -0.94 52.80 -12.13
C THR A 404 -1.59 54.18 -11.96
N SER A 405 -0.85 55.15 -11.43
CA SER A 405 -1.33 56.55 -11.39
C SER A 405 -1.52 57.09 -12.81
N ALA A 406 -2.63 57.80 -13.07
CA ALA A 406 -2.93 58.36 -14.37
C ALA A 406 -1.78 59.25 -14.90
N ALA A 407 -1.38 59.04 -16.15
CA ALA A 407 -0.19 59.68 -16.73
C ALA A 407 -0.34 61.20 -16.98
N SER A 408 -1.53 61.79 -16.77
CA SER A 408 -1.86 63.17 -17.15
C SER A 408 -2.36 64.04 -15.99
N GLY A 409 -1.62 64.10 -14.88
CA GLY A 409 -1.78 65.15 -13.85
C GLY A 409 -3.15 65.26 -13.16
N GLY A 410 -4.04 64.29 -13.35
CA GLY A 410 -5.32 64.14 -12.65
C GLY A 410 -5.23 63.09 -11.52
N SER A 411 -6.14 63.18 -10.55
CA SER A 411 -6.18 62.32 -9.35
C SER A 411 -6.72 60.88 -9.60
N GLY A 412 -6.68 60.39 -10.85
CA GLY A 412 -7.24 59.09 -11.25
C GLY A 412 -6.22 57.96 -11.42
N TYR A 413 -6.71 56.75 -11.73
CA TYR A 413 -5.92 55.53 -11.91
C TYR A 413 -6.15 54.90 -13.29
N ASP A 414 -5.10 54.40 -13.91
CA ASP A 414 -5.15 53.60 -15.14
C ASP A 414 -5.03 52.11 -14.81
N ILE A 415 -5.90 51.29 -15.39
CA ILE A 415 -5.98 49.84 -15.18
C ILE A 415 -5.62 49.13 -16.49
N THR A 416 -4.65 48.22 -16.45
CA THR A 416 -4.23 47.43 -17.61
C THR A 416 -4.25 45.95 -17.28
N VAL A 417 -4.86 45.13 -18.14
CA VAL A 417 -4.90 43.68 -18.03
C VAL A 417 -3.90 43.08 -19.02
N TYR A 418 -3.00 42.25 -18.52
CA TYR A 418 -1.99 41.52 -19.26
C TYR A 418 -2.31 40.02 -19.29
N ALA A 419 -1.78 39.31 -20.29
CA ALA A 419 -1.72 37.86 -20.28
C ALA A 419 -0.80 37.35 -19.14
N SER A 420 -0.80 36.04 -18.89
CA SER A 420 0.04 35.39 -17.88
C SER A 420 1.55 35.62 -18.06
N ASP A 421 1.97 36.03 -19.26
CA ASP A 421 3.35 36.41 -19.58
C ASP A 421 3.80 37.78 -19.01
N GLY A 422 2.86 38.57 -18.48
CA GLY A 422 3.11 39.88 -17.86
C GLY A 422 3.54 41.00 -18.82
N THR A 423 3.51 40.78 -20.13
CA THR A 423 3.99 41.75 -21.13
C THR A 423 2.96 42.02 -22.24
N THR A 424 2.12 41.04 -22.57
CA THR A 424 1.09 41.19 -23.61
C THR A 424 -0.16 41.85 -23.04
N VAL A 425 -0.48 43.07 -23.49
CA VAL A 425 -1.70 43.80 -23.07
C VAL A 425 -2.93 43.24 -23.76
N LEU A 426 -3.91 42.80 -22.96
CA LEU A 426 -5.17 42.23 -23.43
C LEU A 426 -6.34 43.21 -23.34
N GLY A 427 -6.26 44.22 -22.49
CA GLY A 427 -7.25 45.30 -22.39
C GLY A 427 -6.83 46.35 -21.38
N SER A 428 -7.38 47.56 -21.47
CA SER A 428 -7.11 48.63 -20.49
C SER A 428 -8.30 49.57 -20.33
N ALA A 429 -8.40 50.20 -19.16
CA ALA A 429 -9.32 51.28 -18.85
C ALA A 429 -8.53 52.45 -18.24
N THR A 430 -8.74 53.66 -18.75
CA THR A 430 -8.01 54.87 -18.31
C THR A 430 -8.89 55.81 -17.52
N ASP A 431 -8.31 56.53 -16.56
CA ASP A 431 -8.95 57.58 -15.74
C ASP A 431 -10.12 57.09 -14.86
N SER A 432 -9.92 55.97 -14.16
CA SER A 432 -10.84 55.54 -13.11
C SER A 432 -10.64 56.37 -11.84
N THR A 433 -11.71 56.97 -11.33
CA THR A 433 -11.69 57.82 -10.12
C THR A 433 -11.54 57.04 -8.81
N ASP A 434 -11.90 55.75 -8.77
CA ASP A 434 -11.96 54.92 -7.55
C ASP A 434 -11.36 53.51 -7.74
N GLY A 435 -10.72 53.23 -8.87
CA GLY A 435 -10.14 51.92 -9.19
C GLY A 435 -11.16 50.89 -9.70
N SER A 436 -12.42 51.28 -9.95
CA SER A 436 -13.42 50.46 -10.64
C SER A 436 -13.40 50.63 -12.17
N GLY A 437 -13.84 49.61 -12.91
CA GLY A 437 -13.93 49.68 -14.37
C GLY A 437 -14.21 48.34 -15.03
N THR A 438 -14.88 48.38 -16.19
CA THR A 438 -15.08 47.20 -17.04
C THR A 438 -14.10 47.23 -18.20
N ILE A 439 -13.27 46.19 -18.30
CA ILE A 439 -12.28 46.01 -19.36
C ILE A 439 -12.74 44.88 -20.29
N THR A 440 -12.91 45.19 -21.57
CA THR A 440 -13.14 44.18 -22.61
C THR A 440 -11.79 43.65 -23.09
N LEU A 441 -11.63 42.33 -23.10
CA LEU A 441 -10.39 41.68 -23.54
C LEU A 441 -10.37 41.56 -25.07
N SER A 442 -9.18 41.70 -25.66
CA SER A 442 -8.95 41.47 -27.09
C SER A 442 -9.20 40.02 -27.53
N THR A 443 -9.22 39.08 -26.58
CA THR A 443 -9.52 37.65 -26.76
C THR A 443 -11.00 37.30 -26.63
N GLY A 444 -11.87 38.27 -26.31
CA GLY A 444 -13.28 38.03 -26.00
C GLY A 444 -13.56 38.01 -24.49
N GLY A 445 -14.78 38.42 -24.11
CA GLY A 445 -15.22 38.57 -22.72
C GLY A 445 -14.86 39.92 -22.06
N THR A 446 -15.50 40.20 -20.92
CA THR A 446 -15.29 41.39 -20.10
C THR A 446 -14.88 41.02 -18.67
N ILE A 447 -13.97 41.81 -18.10
CA ILE A 447 -13.60 41.77 -16.68
C ILE A 447 -14.11 43.07 -16.06
N THR A 448 -14.98 42.96 -15.07
CA THR A 448 -15.52 44.10 -14.31
C THR A 448 -14.88 44.14 -12.93
N LEU A 449 -14.31 45.30 -12.58
CA LEU A 449 -13.72 45.59 -11.29
C LEU A 449 -14.62 46.56 -10.52
N THR A 450 -14.97 46.20 -9.29
CA THR A 450 -15.79 47.03 -8.38
C THR A 450 -14.90 47.73 -7.35
N ALA A 451 -15.19 48.99 -7.06
CA ALA A 451 -14.35 49.85 -6.20
C ALA A 451 -14.10 49.22 -4.81
N PRO A 452 -12.84 49.05 -4.37
CA PRO A 452 -12.53 48.54 -3.04
C PRO A 452 -12.63 49.64 -1.96
N THR A 453 -12.89 49.24 -0.71
CA THR A 453 -13.01 50.16 0.44
C THR A 453 -11.69 50.81 0.87
N SER A 454 -10.56 50.26 0.44
CA SER A 454 -9.22 50.85 0.52
C SER A 454 -8.39 50.40 -0.69
N PHE A 455 -7.76 51.34 -1.41
CA PHE A 455 -7.09 51.07 -2.68
C PHE A 455 -5.60 51.42 -2.65
N SER A 456 -4.75 50.53 -3.18
CA SER A 456 -3.30 50.72 -3.32
C SER A 456 -2.82 50.36 -4.71
N ILE A 457 -1.89 51.15 -5.27
CA ILE A 457 -1.29 50.91 -6.58
C ILE A 457 -0.46 49.61 -6.54
N GLY A 458 -0.70 48.71 -7.50
CA GLY A 458 -0.02 47.42 -7.58
C GLY A 458 -0.51 46.52 -8.72
N SER A 459 0.10 45.34 -8.83
CA SER A 459 -0.30 44.30 -9.78
C SER A 459 -0.90 43.09 -9.06
N THR A 460 -1.94 42.51 -9.63
CA THR A 460 -2.74 41.41 -9.08
C THR A 460 -2.93 40.33 -10.14
N THR A 461 -2.64 39.07 -9.81
CA THR A 461 -2.84 37.95 -10.76
C THR A 461 -4.14 37.23 -10.45
N ILE A 462 -5.00 37.14 -11.45
CA ILE A 462 -6.23 36.36 -11.40
C ILE A 462 -6.04 35.09 -12.25
N THR A 463 -6.48 33.94 -11.74
CA THR A 463 -6.51 32.70 -12.52
C THR A 463 -7.94 32.24 -12.66
N THR A 464 -8.43 32.16 -13.89
CA THR A 464 -9.74 31.58 -14.20
C THR A 464 -9.58 30.07 -14.40
N THR A 465 -10.16 29.27 -13.50
CA THR A 465 -10.14 27.81 -13.54
C THR A 465 -11.52 27.30 -13.97
N SER A 466 -11.56 26.18 -14.70
CA SER A 466 -12.78 25.40 -14.89
C SER A 466 -12.75 24.27 -13.86
N THR A 467 -13.55 24.39 -12.80
CA THR A 467 -13.69 23.33 -11.80
C THR A 467 -15.17 23.18 -11.45
N THR A 468 -15.68 21.96 -11.60
CA THR A 468 -17.04 21.59 -11.20
C THR A 468 -17.01 21.25 -9.71
N THR A 469 -17.30 22.23 -8.87
CA THR A 469 -17.59 21.99 -7.44
C THR A 469 -18.79 22.86 -7.08
N ARG A 470 -19.90 22.21 -6.70
CA ARG A 470 -21.15 22.88 -6.35
C ARG A 470 -21.01 23.51 -4.97
N THR A 471 -20.83 24.82 -4.91
CA THR A 471 -21.18 25.62 -3.72
C THR A 471 -22.47 26.35 -4.05
N ALA A 472 -23.56 26.01 -3.35
CA ALA A 472 -24.77 26.82 -3.36
C ALA A 472 -24.81 27.62 -2.05
N ALA A 473 -24.79 28.94 -2.17
CA ALA A 473 -25.21 29.84 -1.12
C ALA A 473 -26.17 30.85 -1.74
N VAL A 474 -27.47 30.73 -1.46
CA VAL A 474 -28.39 31.86 -1.21
C VAL A 474 -29.54 31.33 -0.34
N ALA A 475 -29.78 31.98 0.79
CA ALA A 475 -30.88 31.70 1.71
C ALA A 475 -32.12 32.53 1.35
N ASP A 476 -33.29 31.90 1.19
CA ASP A 476 -34.59 32.59 1.25
C ASP A 476 -35.76 31.67 1.64
N ALA A 477 -35.61 30.91 2.74
CA ALA A 477 -36.69 30.25 3.52
C ALA A 477 -36.11 29.40 4.67
N GLY A 478 -34.80 29.14 4.66
CA GLY A 478 -34.10 28.35 5.68
C GLY A 478 -33.89 26.87 5.34
N TYR A 479 -34.42 26.39 4.20
CA TYR A 479 -34.24 25.00 3.75
C TYR A 479 -32.96 24.84 2.93
N ALA A 480 -32.10 23.90 3.34
CA ALA A 480 -30.96 23.43 2.57
C ALA A 480 -31.32 22.15 1.79
N TYR A 481 -30.44 21.73 0.87
CA TYR A 481 -30.63 20.47 0.12
C TYR A 481 -30.75 19.25 1.04
N SER A 482 -30.04 19.24 2.18
CA SER A 482 -30.13 18.19 3.20
C SER A 482 -31.52 18.08 3.85
N ASN A 483 -32.37 19.10 3.72
CA ASN A 483 -33.72 19.09 4.29
C ASN A 483 -34.78 18.56 3.32
N VAL A 484 -34.44 18.25 2.07
CA VAL A 484 -35.41 17.87 1.02
C VAL A 484 -35.16 16.43 0.58
N ALA A 485 -36.13 15.56 0.82
CA ALA A 485 -36.13 14.19 0.31
C ALA A 485 -37.22 14.03 -0.78
N ILE A 486 -36.82 13.49 -1.92
CA ILE A 486 -37.66 13.37 -3.11
C ILE A 486 -37.94 11.89 -3.34
N GLY A 487 -39.18 11.48 -3.09
CA GLY A 487 -39.67 10.16 -3.41
C GLY A 487 -39.93 10.01 -4.90
N THR A 488 -39.92 8.77 -5.34
CA THR A 488 -39.84 8.42 -6.76
C THR A 488 -41.16 8.57 -7.49
N GLY A 489 -41.05 8.84 -8.79
CA GLY A 489 -42.16 9.26 -9.66
C GLY A 489 -42.56 10.74 -9.54
N SER A 490 -41.84 11.53 -8.72
CA SER A 490 -41.87 13.00 -8.77
C SER A 490 -41.39 13.50 -10.15
N ALA A 491 -42.14 14.41 -10.77
CA ALA A 491 -41.85 14.89 -12.12
C ALA A 491 -40.55 15.71 -12.19
N GLU A 492 -39.77 15.53 -13.25
CA GLU A 492 -38.55 16.32 -13.49
C GLU A 492 -38.87 17.83 -13.63
N GLY A 493 -38.01 18.67 -13.05
CA GLY A 493 -38.08 20.12 -13.18
C GLY A 493 -37.85 20.89 -11.88
N ASP A 494 -38.17 22.18 -11.93
CA ASP A 494 -37.97 23.09 -10.80
C ASP A 494 -39.15 23.04 -9.83
N TYR A 495 -38.83 22.79 -8.56
CA TYR A 495 -39.76 22.84 -7.46
C TYR A 495 -39.51 24.10 -6.63
N THR A 496 -40.58 24.69 -6.10
CA THR A 496 -40.46 25.86 -5.22
C THR A 496 -41.14 25.59 -3.88
N ILE A 497 -40.41 25.82 -2.79
CA ILE A 497 -40.90 25.74 -1.41
C ILE A 497 -41.15 27.16 -0.95
N THR A 498 -42.35 27.45 -0.47
CA THR A 498 -42.69 28.72 0.16
C THR A 498 -43.12 28.46 1.60
N ALA A 499 -42.42 29.06 2.56
CA ALA A 499 -42.77 29.01 3.97
C ALA A 499 -43.38 30.34 4.41
N ALA A 500 -44.55 30.28 5.06
CA ALA A 500 -45.25 31.44 5.59
C ALA A 500 -45.59 31.22 7.08
N GLN A 501 -45.24 32.19 7.94
CA GLN A 501 -45.56 32.12 9.36
C GLN A 501 -47.03 32.45 9.61
N ASN A 502 -47.71 31.63 10.41
CA ASN A 502 -49.10 31.86 10.79
C ASN A 502 -49.25 32.98 11.81
N SER A 503 -50.47 33.52 11.93
CA SER A 503 -50.79 34.63 12.85
C SER A 503 -50.61 34.30 14.34
N ASP A 504 -50.36 33.03 14.68
CA ASP A 504 -50.05 32.53 16.02
C ASP A 504 -48.56 32.65 16.40
N GLY A 505 -47.69 33.00 15.44
CA GLY A 505 -46.24 33.17 15.61
C GLY A 505 -45.46 31.89 15.96
N SER A 506 -46.12 30.73 16.01
CA SER A 506 -45.53 29.46 16.45
C SER A 506 -45.71 28.32 15.43
N THR A 507 -46.53 28.51 14.40
CA THR A 507 -46.71 27.53 13.32
C THR A 507 -46.46 28.12 11.94
N TRP A 508 -46.16 27.25 10.98
CA TRP A 508 -45.81 27.59 9.61
C TRP A 508 -46.67 26.84 8.60
N ASP A 509 -47.09 27.54 7.56
CA ASP A 509 -47.71 26.98 6.38
C ASP A 509 -46.65 26.81 5.29
N ILE A 510 -46.47 25.57 4.83
CA ILE A 510 -45.42 25.21 3.86
C ILE A 510 -46.10 24.79 2.57
N THR A 511 -45.83 25.53 1.50
CA THR A 511 -46.39 25.29 0.16
C THR A 511 -45.31 24.81 -0.79
N LEU A 512 -45.53 23.67 -1.42
CA LEU A 512 -44.72 23.13 -2.50
C LEU A 512 -45.39 23.42 -3.84
N THR A 513 -44.68 24.05 -4.77
CA THR A 513 -45.06 24.23 -6.17
C THR A 513 -44.31 23.22 -7.03
N TYR A 514 -45.04 22.48 -7.85
CA TYR A 514 -44.51 21.49 -8.79
C TYR A 514 -44.07 22.15 -10.11
N PRO A 515 -43.26 21.46 -10.93
CA PRO A 515 -42.80 21.97 -12.23
C PRO A 515 -43.93 22.31 -13.22
N ASP A 516 -45.10 21.68 -13.06
CA ASP A 516 -46.31 21.96 -13.87
C ASP A 516 -47.10 23.20 -13.38
N GLY A 517 -46.62 23.86 -12.33
CA GLY A 517 -47.23 25.03 -11.71
C GLY A 517 -48.36 24.72 -10.71
N THR A 518 -48.67 23.44 -10.45
CA THR A 518 -49.61 23.06 -9.40
C THR A 518 -48.99 23.27 -8.01
N THR A 519 -49.80 23.47 -6.98
CA THR A 519 -49.32 23.70 -5.61
C THR A 519 -50.00 22.77 -4.61
N LYS A 520 -49.29 22.38 -3.56
CA LYS A 520 -49.85 21.73 -2.37
C LYS A 520 -49.33 22.41 -1.12
N THR A 521 -50.18 22.56 -0.11
CA THR A 521 -49.84 23.24 1.15
C THR A 521 -50.12 22.34 2.34
N VAL A 522 -49.14 22.23 3.24
CA VAL A 522 -49.29 21.68 4.58
C VAL A 522 -49.43 22.86 5.54
N THR A 523 -50.47 22.86 6.37
CA THR A 523 -50.78 23.98 7.28
C THR A 523 -50.49 23.60 8.73
N GLY A 524 -49.96 24.55 9.51
CA GLY A 524 -49.78 24.41 10.95
C GLY A 524 -48.58 23.56 11.42
N SER A 525 -47.49 23.48 10.63
CA SER A 525 -46.26 22.78 11.04
C SER A 525 -45.54 23.53 12.16
N SER A 526 -45.14 22.83 13.24
CA SER A 526 -44.46 23.44 14.40
C SER A 526 -42.95 23.59 14.24
N ASP A 527 -42.33 22.79 13.39
CA ASP A 527 -40.87 22.70 13.21
C ASP A 527 -40.42 22.96 11.76
N GLY A 528 -41.34 23.22 10.84
CA GLY A 528 -41.02 23.41 9.43
C GLY A 528 -40.98 22.11 8.62
N SER A 529 -41.30 20.96 9.21
CA SER A 529 -41.42 19.71 8.46
C SER A 529 -42.73 19.63 7.68
N ALA A 530 -42.72 18.98 6.51
CA ALA A 530 -43.90 18.76 5.69
C ALA A 530 -43.75 17.56 4.75
N THR A 531 -44.83 16.80 4.57
CA THR A 531 -44.89 15.69 3.61
C THR A 531 -45.96 15.96 2.57
N PHE A 532 -45.58 15.92 1.30
CA PHE A 532 -46.46 16.15 0.16
C PHE A 532 -46.64 14.86 -0.64
N THR A 533 -47.75 14.16 -0.41
CA THR A 533 -48.09 12.95 -1.18
C THR A 533 -48.94 13.30 -2.41
N THR A 534 -48.53 12.81 -3.58
CA THR A 534 -49.31 12.89 -4.84
C THR A 534 -49.62 11.50 -5.39
N THR A 535 -50.36 11.43 -6.50
CA THR A 535 -50.60 10.19 -7.25
C THR A 535 -49.32 9.68 -7.94
N ALA A 536 -48.29 10.52 -8.10
CA ALA A 536 -47.07 10.21 -8.82
C ALA A 536 -45.84 10.02 -7.92
N GLY A 537 -45.81 10.55 -6.69
CA GLY A 537 -44.67 10.43 -5.76
C GLY A 537 -44.87 11.23 -4.47
N THR A 538 -43.98 11.05 -3.49
CA THR A 538 -44.00 11.73 -2.18
C THR A 538 -42.77 12.61 -2.03
N ILE A 539 -42.93 13.88 -1.64
CA ILE A 539 -41.79 14.76 -1.30
C ILE A 539 -41.87 15.07 0.20
N THR A 540 -40.77 14.84 0.92
CA THR A 540 -40.66 15.10 2.37
C THR A 540 -39.68 16.23 2.62
N LEU A 541 -40.05 17.12 3.53
CA LEU A 541 -39.21 18.19 4.05
C LEU A 541 -38.94 17.91 5.52
N SER A 542 -37.67 17.73 5.87
CA SER A 542 -37.20 17.64 7.25
C SER A 542 -37.06 19.05 7.86
N ALA A 543 -37.16 19.15 9.18
CA ALA A 543 -37.06 20.41 9.89
C ALA A 543 -35.72 21.11 9.61
N PRO A 544 -35.70 22.39 9.17
CA PRO A 544 -34.47 23.17 9.01
C PRO A 544 -33.94 23.70 10.34
N ASP A 545 -32.63 23.96 10.43
CA ASP A 545 -31.97 24.52 11.63
C ASP A 545 -32.56 25.89 12.05
N SER A 546 -33.04 26.67 11.07
CA SER A 546 -33.85 27.86 11.32
C SER A 546 -34.78 28.12 10.14
N ILE A 547 -36.09 28.21 10.39
CA ILE A 547 -37.09 28.52 9.36
C ILE A 547 -37.35 30.03 9.27
N GLN A 548 -37.43 30.56 8.05
CA GLN A 548 -37.71 31.97 7.74
C GLN A 548 -38.85 32.07 6.72
N ALA A 549 -39.61 33.17 6.74
CA ALA A 549 -40.61 33.40 5.71
C ALA A 549 -39.91 33.76 4.39
N GLY A 550 -40.16 32.98 3.33
CA GLY A 550 -39.46 33.14 2.04
C GLY A 550 -39.79 32.03 1.05
N THR A 551 -39.26 32.15 -0.17
CA THR A 551 -39.37 31.12 -1.22
C THR A 551 -37.98 30.60 -1.62
N THR A 552 -37.78 29.28 -1.52
CA THR A 552 -36.55 28.60 -1.96
C THR A 552 -36.87 27.64 -3.10
N THR A 553 -36.01 27.58 -4.13
CA THR A 553 -36.18 26.72 -5.30
C THR A 553 -35.14 25.62 -5.33
N PHE A 554 -35.56 24.39 -5.62
CA PHE A 554 -34.66 23.25 -5.85
C PHE A 554 -35.07 22.52 -7.12
N THR A 555 -34.10 22.00 -7.86
CA THR A 555 -34.31 21.30 -9.12
C THR A 555 -34.09 19.81 -8.90
N VAL A 556 -34.97 18.98 -9.46
CA VAL A 556 -34.84 17.52 -9.44
C VAL A 556 -34.27 17.08 -10.78
N ASP A 557 -33.06 16.52 -10.75
CA ASP A 557 -32.41 15.83 -11.88
C ASP A 557 -31.88 14.48 -11.38
N SER A 558 -31.69 13.58 -12.33
CA SER A 558 -31.15 12.23 -12.17
C SER A 558 -29.71 12.25 -11.59
N THR A 559 -29.36 11.30 -10.72
CA THR A 559 -28.31 11.42 -9.67
C THR A 559 -27.12 10.47 -9.92
N SER A 560 -25.89 10.93 -9.70
CA SER A 560 -24.68 10.07 -9.66
C SER A 560 -24.38 9.65 -8.22
N TYR A 561 -24.15 8.36 -7.98
CA TYR A 561 -23.79 7.81 -6.67
C TYR A 561 -22.28 7.50 -6.62
N THR A 562 -21.60 8.03 -5.60
CA THR A 562 -20.23 7.65 -5.25
C THR A 562 -20.29 6.63 -4.12
N PHE A 563 -19.69 5.47 -4.32
CA PHE A 563 -19.55 4.43 -3.30
C PHE A 563 -18.12 4.49 -2.78
N ALA A 564 -17.95 4.37 -1.48
CA ALA A 564 -16.62 4.30 -0.87
C ALA A 564 -16.28 2.81 -0.69
N ASP A 565 -15.08 2.43 -1.14
CA ASP A 565 -14.48 1.12 -0.88
C ASP A 565 -14.02 1.01 0.57
N SER A 566 -13.52 2.12 1.12
CA SER A 566 -13.20 2.26 2.54
C SER A 566 -13.95 3.42 3.22
N THR A 567 -14.34 3.24 4.49
CA THR A 567 -15.01 4.26 5.31
C THR A 567 -14.40 4.32 6.71
N THR A 568 -14.01 5.52 7.14
CA THR A 568 -13.54 5.74 8.52
C THR A 568 -14.71 5.69 9.50
N ILE A 569 -14.63 4.77 10.45
CA ILE A 569 -15.63 4.52 11.50
C ILE A 569 -15.09 4.99 12.85
N THR A 570 -15.94 5.65 13.63
CA THR A 570 -15.66 6.02 15.02
C THR A 570 -16.59 5.25 15.95
N VAL A 571 -16.03 4.51 16.89
CA VAL A 571 -16.76 3.82 17.97
C VAL A 571 -16.55 4.61 19.26
N THR A 572 -17.62 5.21 19.76
CA THR A 572 -17.62 5.91 21.04
C THR A 572 -18.01 4.94 22.15
N THR A 573 -17.07 4.73 23.07
CA THR A 573 -17.23 3.84 24.22
C THR A 573 -18.02 4.53 25.35
N PRO A 574 -18.83 3.78 26.13
CA PRO A 574 -19.57 4.35 27.24
C PRO A 574 -18.60 4.82 28.34
N ALA A 575 -18.91 5.95 28.98
CA ALA A 575 -18.05 6.69 29.92
C ALA A 575 -17.58 5.92 31.19
N SER A 576 -17.84 4.62 31.31
CA SER A 576 -17.28 3.75 32.36
C SER A 576 -16.02 2.99 31.97
N ALA A 577 -15.61 2.98 30.68
CA ALA A 577 -14.42 2.28 30.20
C ALA A 577 -13.59 3.19 29.27
N GLY A 578 -12.55 3.85 29.81
CA GLY A 578 -11.72 4.77 29.02
C GLY A 578 -12.48 6.03 28.58
N THR A 579 -11.80 7.00 27.98
CA THR A 579 -12.44 8.25 27.49
C THR A 579 -12.00 8.54 26.06
N GLU A 580 -11.49 7.53 25.37
CA GLU A 580 -10.96 7.65 24.02
C GLU A 580 -11.85 6.89 23.06
N ASP A 581 -12.34 7.60 22.05
CA ASP A 581 -13.06 7.03 20.93
C ASP A 581 -12.08 6.21 20.08
N ILE A 582 -12.50 5.04 19.62
CA ILE A 582 -11.72 4.21 18.69
C ILE A 582 -12.05 4.69 17.28
N THR A 583 -11.03 5.03 16.50
CA THR A 583 -11.22 5.42 15.08
C THR A 583 -10.43 4.47 14.21
N PHE A 584 -11.11 3.75 13.32
CA PHE A 584 -10.49 2.81 12.40
C PHE A 584 -11.08 2.97 10.99
N ASP A 585 -10.33 2.55 9.98
CA ASP A 585 -10.79 2.50 8.60
C ASP A 585 -11.40 1.13 8.31
N LEU A 586 -12.67 1.09 7.88
CA LEU A 586 -13.35 -0.13 7.48
C LEU A 586 -13.28 -0.27 5.96
N ASP A 587 -12.47 -1.19 5.48
CA ASP A 587 -12.24 -1.43 4.05
C ASP A 587 -12.97 -2.68 3.58
N PHE A 588 -13.67 -2.56 2.45
CA PHE A 588 -14.37 -3.65 1.76
C PHE A 588 -13.66 -4.09 0.48
N SER A 589 -12.50 -3.52 0.13
CA SER A 589 -11.82 -3.70 -1.17
C SER A 589 -11.69 -5.16 -1.65
N ASP A 590 -11.53 -6.12 -0.72
CA ASP A 590 -11.41 -7.55 -0.99
C ASP A 590 -12.74 -8.35 -0.91
N VAL A 591 -13.88 -7.66 -0.85
CA VAL A 591 -15.21 -8.25 -0.99
C VAL A 591 -15.58 -8.35 -2.48
N GLN A 592 -16.15 -9.48 -2.86
CA GLN A 592 -16.68 -9.72 -4.20
C GLN A 592 -18.10 -10.29 -4.14
N THR A 593 -18.82 -10.23 -5.27
CA THR A 593 -20.10 -10.92 -5.40
C THR A 593 -20.09 -11.97 -6.50
N SER A 594 -20.55 -13.19 -6.18
CA SER A 594 -20.63 -14.30 -7.14
C SER A 594 -21.77 -15.25 -6.78
N ASN A 595 -22.10 -16.19 -7.66
CA ASN A 595 -23.10 -17.25 -7.39
C ASN A 595 -22.48 -18.37 -6.53
N ALA A 596 -22.09 -18.00 -5.33
CA ALA A 596 -21.56 -18.86 -4.30
C ALA A 596 -22.06 -18.36 -2.94
N THR A 597 -22.11 -19.26 -1.97
CA THR A 597 -22.60 -18.96 -0.61
C THR A 597 -21.91 -17.73 -0.02
N ASP A 598 -22.65 -16.95 0.76
CA ASP A 598 -22.09 -15.87 1.57
C ASP A 598 -21.00 -16.39 2.50
N SER A 599 -19.84 -15.74 2.44
CA SER A 599 -18.68 -16.04 3.25
C SER A 599 -17.88 -14.75 3.40
N LEU A 600 -17.94 -14.14 4.59
CA LEU A 600 -17.16 -12.97 4.94
C LEU A 600 -16.13 -13.35 6.00
N ALA A 601 -14.96 -12.74 5.92
CA ALA A 601 -13.90 -12.82 6.89
C ALA A 601 -13.44 -11.40 7.24
N ASP A 602 -13.05 -11.22 8.49
CA ASP A 602 -12.44 -10.00 9.01
C ASP A 602 -10.94 -10.23 9.20
N ASP A 603 -10.16 -9.19 8.93
CA ASP A 603 -8.75 -9.07 9.30
C ASP A 603 -8.53 -7.67 9.88
N THR A 604 -8.30 -7.63 11.19
CA THR A 604 -8.21 -6.42 12.01
C THR A 604 -6.81 -6.31 12.63
N ASP A 605 -6.23 -5.11 12.61
CA ASP A 605 -4.84 -4.87 13.05
C ASP A 605 -4.64 -4.74 14.57
N GLY A 606 -5.73 -4.50 15.32
CA GLY A 606 -5.68 -4.34 16.77
C GLY A 606 -5.69 -5.67 17.52
N TYR A 607 -5.08 -5.70 18.71
CA TYR A 607 -5.07 -6.88 19.57
C TYR A 607 -5.02 -6.53 21.06
N SER A 608 -5.60 -7.42 21.89
CA SER A 608 -5.55 -7.31 23.35
C SER A 608 -4.16 -7.64 23.90
N ALA A 609 -3.92 -7.29 25.17
CA ALA A 609 -2.66 -7.61 25.83
C ALA A 609 -2.46 -9.14 25.90
N GLY A 610 -1.27 -9.62 25.53
CA GLY A 610 -0.95 -11.04 25.48
C GLY A 610 0.24 -11.42 26.35
N THR A 611 0.29 -12.66 26.82
CA THR A 611 1.48 -13.26 27.45
C THR A 611 2.08 -14.36 26.57
N ALA A 612 3.40 -14.42 26.50
CA ALA A 612 4.11 -15.37 25.66
C ALA A 612 3.79 -16.82 26.07
N GLN A 613 3.23 -17.63 25.16
CA GLN A 613 2.91 -19.04 25.39
C GLN A 613 3.96 -19.98 24.82
N SER A 614 4.38 -19.73 23.59
CA SER A 614 5.32 -20.60 22.88
C SER A 614 6.23 -19.81 21.97
N TYR A 615 7.41 -20.37 21.72
CA TYR A 615 8.38 -19.84 20.78
C TYR A 615 8.62 -20.87 19.69
N SER A 616 8.89 -20.38 18.48
CA SER A 616 9.30 -21.21 17.36
C SER A 616 10.36 -20.49 16.55
N ILE A 617 11.16 -21.26 15.81
CA ILE A 617 12.21 -20.74 14.93
C ILE A 617 11.88 -21.19 13.52
N SER A 618 11.88 -20.27 12.57
CA SER A 618 11.67 -20.53 11.15
C SER A 618 12.98 -20.90 10.44
N SER A 619 12.89 -21.37 9.19
CA SER A 619 14.04 -21.84 8.40
C SER A 619 15.02 -20.74 7.98
N ASP A 620 14.57 -19.49 8.02
CA ASP A 620 15.34 -18.25 7.80
C ASP A 620 16.04 -17.75 9.08
N GLY A 621 15.83 -18.44 10.21
CA GLY A 621 16.37 -18.06 11.51
C GLY A 621 15.53 -17.03 12.27
N THR A 622 14.37 -16.65 11.74
CA THR A 622 13.44 -15.75 12.43
C THR A 622 12.76 -16.48 13.58
N ILE A 623 12.79 -15.88 14.77
CA ILE A 623 12.19 -16.40 15.99
C ILE A 623 10.81 -15.77 16.12
N TYR A 624 9.78 -16.61 16.21
CA TYR A 624 8.39 -16.21 16.42
C TYR A 624 7.96 -16.53 17.83
N CYS A 625 7.26 -15.60 18.47
CA CYS A 625 6.56 -15.82 19.73
C CYS A 625 5.06 -15.82 19.46
N THR A 626 4.39 -16.87 19.90
CA THR A 626 2.93 -16.95 19.92
C THR A 626 2.42 -16.65 21.32
N TYR A 627 1.52 -15.68 21.42
CA TYR A 627 0.94 -15.20 22.66
C TYR A 627 -0.39 -15.91 22.97
N ASP A 628 -0.96 -15.66 24.16
CA ASP A 628 -2.26 -16.21 24.59
C ASP A 628 -3.48 -15.56 23.95
N ASN A 629 -3.34 -14.34 23.44
CA ASN A 629 -4.32 -13.67 22.60
C ASN A 629 -4.39 -14.23 21.16
N GLY A 630 -3.53 -15.20 20.80
CA GLY A 630 -3.49 -15.83 19.48
C GLY A 630 -2.51 -15.20 18.50
N GLU A 631 -1.99 -14.01 18.82
CA GLU A 631 -1.06 -13.29 17.97
C GLU A 631 0.30 -13.98 17.89
N THR A 632 0.92 -13.92 16.71
CA THR A 632 2.28 -14.43 16.49
C THR A 632 3.16 -13.34 15.92
N ILE A 633 4.11 -12.87 16.74
CA ILE A 633 5.00 -11.76 16.38
C ILE A 633 6.42 -12.30 16.27
N SER A 634 7.18 -11.82 15.28
CA SER A 634 8.61 -12.11 15.21
C SER A 634 9.37 -11.25 16.23
N ILE A 635 10.27 -11.87 16.98
CA ILE A 635 10.96 -11.21 18.11
C ILE A 635 12.48 -11.06 17.91
N GLY A 636 13.03 -11.63 16.84
CA GLY A 636 14.44 -11.53 16.48
C GLY A 636 14.80 -12.49 15.36
N GLN A 637 15.98 -12.30 14.76
CA GLN A 637 16.51 -13.20 13.75
C GLN A 637 17.93 -13.64 14.10
N ILE A 638 18.20 -14.95 14.07
CA ILE A 638 19.52 -15.51 14.36
C ILE A 638 20.50 -15.17 13.24
N ALA A 639 21.64 -14.57 13.59
CA ALA A 639 22.69 -14.27 12.63
C ALA A 639 23.62 -15.47 12.41
N LEU A 640 24.01 -15.68 11.16
CA LEU A 640 25.03 -16.65 10.80
C LEU A 640 26.32 -15.96 10.37
N ALA A 641 27.44 -16.55 10.76
CA ALA A 641 28.75 -16.18 10.26
C ALA A 641 29.15 -17.06 9.08
N MET A 642 29.62 -16.42 8.02
CA MET A 642 30.29 -17.06 6.88
C MET A 642 31.73 -16.57 6.80
N PHE A 643 32.63 -17.51 6.49
CA PHE A 643 34.04 -17.26 6.29
C PHE A 643 34.43 -17.61 4.86
N THR A 644 35.34 -16.84 4.28
CA THR A 644 35.92 -17.16 2.97
C THR A 644 36.65 -18.50 3.00
N ASN A 645 37.35 -18.79 4.11
CA ASN A 645 38.05 -20.06 4.32
C ASN A 645 37.71 -20.65 5.69
N ALA A 646 36.72 -21.55 5.73
CA ALA A 646 36.30 -22.21 6.97
C ALA A 646 37.38 -23.09 7.61
N GLU A 647 38.28 -23.70 6.83
CA GLU A 647 39.37 -24.54 7.35
C GLU A 647 40.44 -23.72 8.11
N GLY A 648 40.47 -22.40 7.88
CA GLY A 648 41.37 -21.47 8.57
C GLY A 648 40.94 -21.12 9.99
N LEU A 649 39.77 -21.56 10.45
CA LEU A 649 39.28 -21.29 11.80
C LEU A 649 40.09 -22.03 12.87
N THR A 650 40.35 -21.36 13.99
CA THR A 650 41.09 -21.97 15.11
C THR A 650 40.11 -22.50 16.16
N LYS A 651 40.25 -23.76 16.56
CA LYS A 651 39.41 -24.37 17.59
C LYS A 651 39.74 -23.77 18.97
N ALA A 652 38.73 -23.23 19.65
CA ALA A 652 38.86 -22.60 20.97
C ALA A 652 38.52 -23.53 22.16
N GLY A 653 38.08 -24.76 21.87
CA GLY A 653 37.52 -25.70 22.88
C GLY A 653 36.00 -25.81 22.73
N ASP A 654 35.38 -26.78 23.40
CA ASP A 654 33.90 -26.93 23.49
C ASP A 654 33.12 -26.78 22.17
N ASN A 655 33.68 -27.26 21.05
CA ASN A 655 33.14 -27.09 19.68
C ASN A 655 33.01 -25.64 19.19
N LEU A 656 33.65 -24.69 19.86
CA LEU A 656 33.81 -23.32 19.41
C LEU A 656 35.02 -23.14 18.50
N TYR A 657 34.87 -22.21 17.57
CA TYR A 657 35.86 -21.75 16.61
C TYR A 657 36.05 -20.25 16.79
N THR A 658 37.27 -19.79 16.56
CA THR A 658 37.65 -18.37 16.58
C THR A 658 38.27 -18.01 15.24
N GLU A 659 38.09 -16.76 14.84
CA GLU A 659 38.67 -16.22 13.63
C GLU A 659 40.20 -16.23 13.70
N SER A 660 40.84 -16.41 12.54
CA SER A 660 42.28 -16.33 12.41
C SER A 660 42.66 -15.53 11.17
N LEU A 661 43.93 -15.16 11.05
CA LEU A 661 44.44 -14.52 9.83
C LEU A 661 44.25 -15.39 8.57
N SER A 662 44.03 -16.71 8.73
CA SER A 662 43.84 -17.67 7.65
C SER A 662 42.37 -17.93 7.30
N SER A 663 41.40 -17.51 8.14
CA SER A 663 39.97 -17.70 7.86
C SER A 663 39.41 -16.73 6.83
N GLY A 664 40.13 -15.63 6.58
CA GLY A 664 39.69 -14.53 5.72
C GLY A 664 38.68 -13.63 6.42
N ASP A 665 38.04 -12.77 5.64
CA ASP A 665 37.06 -11.81 6.17
C ASP A 665 35.79 -12.53 6.63
N LEU A 666 35.25 -12.05 7.74
CA LEU A 666 33.96 -12.45 8.32
C LEU A 666 32.82 -11.72 7.60
N SER A 667 31.77 -12.45 7.25
CA SER A 667 30.51 -11.88 6.78
C SER A 667 29.36 -12.40 7.62
N TYR A 668 28.53 -11.49 8.13
CA TYR A 668 27.25 -11.84 8.74
C TYR A 668 26.19 -11.98 7.66
N VAL A 669 25.37 -13.01 7.75
CA VAL A 669 24.34 -13.34 6.75
C VAL A 669 23.15 -14.00 7.44
N VAL A 670 21.96 -13.84 6.87
CA VAL A 670 20.76 -14.59 7.28
C VAL A 670 20.78 -16.00 6.69
N ALA A 671 20.04 -16.92 7.30
CA ALA A 671 19.95 -18.29 6.82
C ALA A 671 19.20 -18.37 5.49
N GLY A 672 19.73 -19.15 4.54
CA GLY A 672 19.13 -19.35 3.22
C GLY A 672 19.49 -18.28 2.17
N GLU A 673 20.11 -17.16 2.58
CA GLU A 673 20.61 -16.13 1.67
C GLU A 673 22.15 -16.10 1.60
N GLY A 674 22.70 -15.43 0.58
CA GLY A 674 24.14 -15.18 0.47
C GLY A 674 25.02 -16.44 0.34
N GLY A 675 24.44 -17.59 -0.04
CA GLY A 675 25.15 -18.86 -0.14
C GLY A 675 25.28 -19.62 1.18
N THR A 676 24.57 -19.19 2.22
CA THR A 676 24.44 -19.95 3.47
C THR A 676 23.43 -21.09 3.34
N GLY A 677 23.53 -22.04 4.26
CA GLY A 677 22.50 -23.07 4.43
C GLY A 677 21.21 -22.54 5.07
N THR A 678 20.12 -23.28 4.91
CA THR A 678 18.87 -23.00 5.65
C THR A 678 18.93 -23.60 7.05
N MET A 679 18.15 -23.06 7.98
CA MET A 679 17.93 -23.67 9.29
C MET A 679 16.82 -24.72 9.22
N THR A 680 16.99 -25.79 9.99
CA THR A 680 15.95 -26.78 10.24
C THR A 680 15.72 -26.85 11.73
N SER A 681 14.53 -26.43 12.16
CA SER A 681 14.11 -26.46 13.56
C SER A 681 13.76 -27.88 14.01
N TYR A 682 13.78 -28.12 15.32
CA TYR A 682 13.61 -29.46 15.90
C TYR A 682 14.62 -30.47 15.37
N ALA A 683 15.86 -30.03 15.12
CA ALA A 683 16.91 -30.88 14.61
C ALA A 683 18.27 -30.47 15.14
N LEU A 684 19.17 -31.45 15.28
CA LEU A 684 20.57 -31.24 15.64
C LEU A 684 21.47 -31.86 14.57
N GLU A 685 22.55 -31.17 14.23
CA GLU A 685 23.58 -31.73 13.35
C GLU A 685 24.47 -32.71 14.14
N LEU A 686 24.56 -33.95 13.67
CA LEU A 686 25.46 -34.96 14.19
C LEU A 686 26.89 -34.73 13.71
N SER A 687 27.84 -35.38 14.37
CA SER A 687 29.22 -35.37 13.89
C SER A 687 29.32 -35.93 12.46
N ASN A 688 30.20 -35.35 11.64
CA ASN A 688 30.53 -35.88 10.32
C ASN A 688 31.52 -37.07 10.37
N VAL A 689 31.81 -37.62 11.55
CA VAL A 689 32.72 -38.76 11.73
C VAL A 689 32.04 -40.08 11.35
N ASP A 690 32.60 -40.81 10.37
CA ASP A 690 32.24 -42.21 10.09
C ASP A 690 33.15 -43.18 10.85
N LEU A 691 32.57 -43.97 11.77
CA LEU A 691 33.29 -44.98 12.55
C LEU A 691 34.03 -45.99 11.67
N ALA A 692 33.41 -46.45 10.59
CA ALA A 692 34.00 -47.49 9.75
C ALA A 692 35.30 -46.99 9.09
N GLU A 693 35.28 -45.75 8.62
CA GLU A 693 36.46 -45.08 8.06
C GLU A 693 37.51 -44.83 9.15
N GLN A 694 37.12 -44.28 10.31
CA GLN A 694 38.06 -44.02 11.40
C GLN A 694 38.73 -45.30 11.92
N PHE A 695 38.00 -46.41 12.08
CA PHE A 695 38.60 -47.69 12.49
C PHE A 695 39.54 -48.26 11.43
N SER A 696 39.21 -48.10 10.14
CA SER A 696 40.09 -48.48 9.04
C SER A 696 41.40 -47.67 9.08
N ALA A 697 41.29 -46.34 9.21
CA ALA A 697 42.42 -45.44 9.34
C ALA A 697 43.28 -45.77 10.58
N MET A 698 42.65 -46.06 11.71
CA MET A 698 43.32 -46.48 12.94
C MET A 698 44.15 -47.76 12.71
N LEU A 699 43.56 -48.75 12.03
CA LEU A 699 44.27 -50.01 11.73
C LEU A 699 45.44 -49.79 10.76
N VAL A 700 45.31 -48.89 9.79
CA VAL A 700 46.41 -48.53 8.88
C VAL A 700 47.54 -47.87 9.67
N SER A 701 47.23 -46.83 10.46
CA SER A 701 48.23 -46.10 11.23
C SER A 701 48.91 -46.98 12.29
N GLN A 702 48.17 -47.87 12.96
CA GLN A 702 48.75 -48.86 13.87
C GLN A 702 49.71 -49.83 13.17
N ARG A 703 49.37 -50.30 11.97
CA ARG A 703 50.25 -51.18 11.17
C ARG A 703 51.50 -50.42 10.72
N SER A 704 51.37 -49.16 10.33
CA SER A 704 52.51 -48.28 10.00
C SER A 704 53.42 -48.07 11.21
N TYR A 705 52.85 -47.78 12.38
CA TYR A 705 53.58 -47.65 13.64
C TYR A 705 54.37 -48.92 13.99
N GLN A 706 53.73 -50.10 13.90
CA GLN A 706 54.38 -51.38 14.14
C GLN A 706 55.48 -51.69 13.11
N ALA A 707 55.27 -51.33 11.84
CA ALA A 707 56.28 -51.49 10.79
C ALA A 707 57.51 -50.60 11.07
N ASN A 708 57.30 -49.33 11.44
CA ASN A 708 58.36 -48.40 11.80
C ASN A 708 59.13 -48.88 13.05
N SER A 709 58.44 -49.41 14.06
CA SER A 709 59.08 -50.01 15.25
C SER A 709 59.94 -51.22 14.90
N LYS A 710 59.52 -52.08 13.96
CA LYS A 710 60.32 -53.23 13.51
C LYS A 710 61.60 -52.81 12.80
N ILE A 711 61.59 -51.70 12.05
CA ILE A 711 62.80 -51.14 11.41
C ILE A 711 63.84 -50.74 12.47
N ILE A 712 63.39 -50.17 13.59
CA ILE A 712 64.26 -49.81 14.71
C ILE A 712 64.89 -51.07 15.33
N SER A 713 64.09 -52.10 15.63
CA SER A 713 64.60 -53.37 16.17
C SER A 713 65.57 -54.07 15.22
N ALA A 714 65.26 -54.12 13.92
CA ALA A 714 66.15 -54.70 12.92
C ALA A 714 67.46 -53.91 12.79
N SER A 715 67.39 -52.57 12.89
CA SER A 715 68.58 -51.72 12.91
C SER A 715 69.43 -51.96 14.15
N ASP A 716 68.81 -52.14 15.32
CA ASP A 716 69.50 -52.46 16.58
C ASP A 716 70.20 -53.82 16.52
N GLU A 717 69.52 -54.86 16.00
CA GLU A 717 70.12 -56.17 15.76
C GLU A 717 71.33 -56.11 14.81
N MET A 718 71.24 -55.29 13.73
CA MET A 718 72.37 -55.08 12.82
C MET A 718 73.54 -54.37 13.50
N VAL A 719 73.28 -53.36 14.34
CA VAL A 719 74.32 -52.68 15.12
C VAL A 719 74.97 -53.63 16.11
N GLN A 720 74.19 -54.44 16.82
CA GLN A 720 74.70 -55.42 17.78
C GLN A 720 75.56 -56.50 17.10
N SER A 721 75.12 -57.00 15.94
CA SER A 721 75.91 -57.95 15.12
C SER A 721 77.22 -57.33 14.67
N LEU A 722 77.21 -56.05 14.26
CA LEU A 722 78.41 -55.34 13.83
C LEU A 722 79.38 -55.07 14.98
N ILE A 723 78.87 -54.75 16.18
CA ILE A 723 79.67 -54.63 17.41
C ILE A 723 80.33 -55.98 17.74
N ASN A 724 79.59 -57.07 17.68
CA ASN A 724 80.09 -58.43 17.97
C ASN A 724 81.07 -58.97 16.90
N MET A 725 81.19 -58.31 15.75
CA MET A 725 82.11 -58.69 14.68
C MET A 725 83.42 -57.88 14.73
N VAL A 726 83.41 -56.73 15.38
CA VAL A 726 84.55 -55.81 15.51
C VAL A 726 85.21 -55.92 16.89
N GLY A 727 84.46 -56.29 17.93
CA GLY A 727 84.97 -56.70 19.25
C GLY A 727 85.21 -58.19 19.31
#